data_AF-A0A4Z1SXW3-F1
#
_entry.id   AF-A0A4Z1SXW3-F1
#
_cell.length_a   1.000
_cell.length_b   1.000
_cell.length_c   1.000
_cell.angle_alpha   90.00
_cell.angle_beta   90.00
_cell.angle_gamma   90.00
#
_symmetry.space_group_name_H-M   'P 1'
#
loop_
_entity.id
_entity.type
_entity.pdbx_description
1 polymer ?
#
loop_
_entity_poly.entity_id
_entity_poly.type
_entity_poly.pdbx_seq_one_letter_code
_entity_poly.pdbx_strand_id
1 'polypeptide(L)'
;MSGSEFHIAAQTGDLAYIEAHMECIRMQTETLKTSLMFAAEKGHINCVRYLLSYEKNMADEQGHTALMYAARTGNVECVGALLPYEARSVNNFGHTALILAVINGHFDCVKLLIDKEAGMQDNNGWSALMYAASFNRYEYIPFLIQEAGLQSRKQYQRWVGGITSLMLVASKGSCPLNLVQALLQYEGGLTDSTKKLALQYAQTGKALASYKDCVNIHYDKVITELRTESDHDFRRRPRPIPGYTYLMHCAVMDNDLEASNFLFQAKQKDSEGKWALLLAIEAGSKKVVSLLMNFEADVVDAEGRTAFMVPIPRKSIEQSPNTSVTVQKSDSTSVTPQPPTKPAPASTSISMMPRSKTRTRSASHRAPYQKRTPPQCQTTTSTSTRENPIMNATPRGKTELMKAAEEGDTYAVRRLMITQSFVRDEEGHSALAYALFRRQTECAELLFHEHQLKDNEGVKYMTHLNRMVESSYGPKKEMLSSLRSQLKFLTHVPELPDILSKKYTISVQIQTSLGGSPVYLAYDGVLKLFAIKIISASSLGEESQNSLDKLKSYVHENVLTYRELTMSSYLHALFLVTDLCCYTLEEEYERRMRQEESFSDDEICSFLNQMARGLEYIRNKGSLHQHLSPRNVYLNSEGTYLIANYGLGQLLGSSYLQRQGIDGMYQAPEVYSGFPGNSKADVWSLGVMAYHLSTGSLPFSSIADILAGSFKPIMNRNQKLSTIIAWCLEKQPDKRPTLLKLVCELDATN
;
A
#
# COMPACT_ATOMS: atom_id res chain seq x y z
N MET A 1 -41.56 14.20 4.16
CA MET A 1 -40.48 14.57 3.22
C MET A 1 -39.18 14.71 4.00
N SER A 2 -39.05 15.71 4.88
CA SER A 2 -37.90 15.91 5.81
C SER A 2 -37.14 14.66 6.26
N GLY A 3 -37.78 13.67 6.88
CA GLY A 3 -37.10 12.44 7.33
C GLY A 3 -36.32 11.69 6.23
N SER A 4 -36.86 11.63 5.00
CA SER A 4 -36.15 11.02 3.86
C SER A 4 -34.99 11.87 3.37
N GLU A 5 -35.11 13.20 3.44
CA GLU A 5 -34.01 14.12 3.10
C GLU A 5 -32.90 14.04 4.16
N PHE A 6 -33.26 13.89 5.43
CA PHE A 6 -32.34 13.68 6.54
C PHE A 6 -31.54 12.36 6.42
N HIS A 7 -32.19 11.26 5.99
CA HIS A 7 -31.48 10.01 5.65
C HIS A 7 -30.56 10.19 4.43
N ILE A 8 -30.98 10.96 3.42
CA ILE A 8 -30.16 11.26 2.23
C ILE A 8 -28.93 12.11 2.61
N ALA A 9 -29.10 13.14 3.44
CA ALA A 9 -28.00 13.98 3.95
C ALA A 9 -26.93 13.13 4.67
N ALA A 10 -27.36 12.18 5.50
CA ALA A 10 -26.45 11.23 6.13
C ALA A 10 -25.80 10.24 5.14
N GLN A 11 -26.47 9.93 4.03
CA GLN A 11 -25.90 9.11 2.94
C GLN A 11 -24.92 9.88 2.04
N THR A 12 -25.05 11.21 1.91
CA THR A 12 -24.16 12.08 1.11
C THR A 12 -23.03 12.71 1.91
N GLY A 13 -23.16 12.78 3.24
CA GLY A 13 -22.17 13.37 4.15
C GLY A 13 -22.44 14.85 4.48
N ASP A 14 -23.65 15.35 4.21
CA ASP A 14 -24.05 16.72 4.50
C ASP A 14 -24.34 16.91 6.01
N LEU A 15 -23.26 17.12 6.77
CA LEU A 15 -23.33 17.42 8.19
C LEU A 15 -24.11 18.72 8.46
N ALA A 16 -24.04 19.72 7.58
CA ALA A 16 -24.69 21.01 7.82
C ALA A 16 -26.22 20.89 7.77
N TYR A 17 -26.76 20.08 6.85
CA TYR A 17 -28.18 19.74 6.83
C TYR A 17 -28.58 18.93 8.09
N ILE A 18 -27.73 18.01 8.55
CA ILE A 18 -28.00 17.19 9.75
C ILE A 18 -28.01 18.05 11.03
N GLU A 19 -27.06 18.97 11.19
CA GLU A 19 -26.97 19.90 12.31
C GLU A 19 -28.14 20.90 12.33
N ALA A 20 -28.70 21.25 11.16
CA ALA A 20 -29.85 22.14 11.05
C ALA A 20 -31.21 21.49 11.36
N HIS A 21 -31.33 20.16 11.23
CA HIS A 21 -32.60 19.42 11.32
C HIS A 21 -32.61 18.40 12.45
N MET A 22 -32.26 18.83 13.66
CA MET A 22 -32.14 17.97 14.85
C MET A 22 -33.45 17.26 15.23
N GLU A 23 -34.61 17.77 14.82
CA GLU A 23 -35.92 17.15 15.03
C GLU A 23 -36.15 15.87 14.21
N CYS A 24 -35.32 15.62 13.19
CA CYS A 24 -35.34 14.39 12.39
C CYS A 24 -34.41 13.27 12.95
N ILE A 25 -33.64 13.54 14.02
CA ILE A 25 -32.79 12.55 14.69
C ILE A 25 -33.64 11.39 15.25
N ARG A 26 -33.15 10.15 15.12
CA ARG A 26 -33.85 8.89 15.41
C ARG A 26 -35.04 8.58 14.50
N MET A 27 -35.32 9.37 13.45
CA MET A 27 -36.25 8.90 12.42
C MET A 27 -35.69 7.66 11.72
N GLN A 28 -36.57 6.69 11.50
CA GLN A 28 -36.26 5.41 10.88
C GLN A 28 -36.94 5.28 9.51
N THR A 29 -36.31 4.56 8.59
CA THR A 29 -36.97 4.10 7.34
C THR A 29 -38.02 3.02 7.64
N GLU A 30 -38.77 2.63 6.62
CA GLU A 30 -39.67 1.45 6.67
C GLU A 30 -38.94 0.18 7.13
N THR A 31 -37.66 0.03 6.77
CA THR A 31 -36.77 -1.08 7.20
C THR A 31 -36.06 -0.83 8.55
N LEU A 32 -36.56 0.10 9.36
CA LEU A 32 -36.04 0.54 10.65
C LEU A 32 -34.61 1.15 10.65
N LYS A 33 -34.07 1.53 9.49
CA LYS A 33 -32.70 2.05 9.36
C LYS A 33 -32.61 3.55 9.72
N THR A 34 -31.55 3.95 10.43
CA THR A 34 -31.35 5.34 10.89
C THR A 34 -30.29 6.10 10.07
N SER A 35 -30.21 7.42 10.23
CA SER A 35 -29.18 8.25 9.59
C SER A 35 -27.75 7.83 9.95
N LEU A 36 -27.49 7.47 11.22
CA LEU A 36 -26.20 6.95 11.66
C LEU A 36 -25.77 5.71 10.86
N MET A 37 -26.70 4.82 10.51
CA MET A 37 -26.42 3.63 9.71
C MET A 37 -26.10 3.97 8.24
N PHE A 38 -26.78 4.96 7.65
CA PHE A 38 -26.43 5.44 6.30
C PHE A 38 -25.05 6.12 6.28
N ALA A 39 -24.76 6.98 7.25
CA ALA A 39 -23.45 7.62 7.38
C ALA A 39 -22.32 6.59 7.59
N ALA A 40 -22.56 5.58 8.44
CA ALA A 40 -21.61 4.51 8.71
C ALA A 40 -21.41 3.56 7.51
N GLU A 41 -22.45 3.29 6.72
CA GLU A 41 -22.33 2.52 5.48
C GLU A 41 -21.52 3.25 4.40
N LYS A 42 -21.63 4.58 4.33
CA LYS A 42 -20.98 5.43 3.31
C LYS A 42 -19.64 6.04 3.72
N GLY A 43 -19.27 5.94 5.00
CA GLY A 43 -17.95 6.34 5.51
C GLY A 43 -17.88 7.79 5.99
N HIS A 44 -19.02 8.46 6.17
CA HIS A 44 -19.10 9.88 6.53
C HIS A 44 -18.83 10.10 8.02
N ILE A 45 -17.57 9.94 8.43
CA ILE A 45 -17.09 9.94 9.81
C ILE A 45 -17.56 11.13 10.65
N ASN A 46 -17.70 12.31 10.06
CA ASN A 46 -18.19 13.50 10.77
C ASN A 46 -19.69 13.40 11.11
N CYS A 47 -20.51 12.93 10.16
CA CYS A 47 -21.93 12.63 10.39
C CYS A 47 -22.10 11.50 11.42
N VAL A 48 -21.25 10.47 11.35
CA VAL A 48 -21.21 9.38 12.34
C VAL A 48 -20.91 9.94 13.74
N ARG A 49 -19.85 10.73 13.90
CA ARG A 49 -19.47 11.31 15.21
C ARG A 49 -20.56 12.17 15.83
N TYR A 50 -21.30 12.94 15.02
CA TYR A 50 -22.42 13.75 15.48
C TYR A 50 -23.61 12.88 15.93
N LEU A 51 -24.11 12.02 15.04
CA LEU A 51 -25.31 11.21 15.25
C LEU A 51 -25.13 10.09 16.31
N LEU A 52 -23.90 9.62 16.53
CA LEU A 52 -23.55 8.57 17.50
C LEU A 52 -24.04 8.88 18.92
N SER A 53 -24.04 10.16 19.32
CA SER A 53 -24.53 10.54 20.65
C SER A 53 -26.03 10.25 20.85
N TYR A 54 -26.80 10.20 19.76
CA TYR A 54 -28.26 10.05 19.76
C TYR A 54 -28.75 8.67 19.31
N GLU A 55 -28.13 8.09 18.26
CA GLU A 55 -28.64 6.91 17.53
C GLU A 55 -27.84 5.61 17.76
N LYS A 56 -26.74 5.64 18.52
CA LYS A 56 -25.98 4.43 18.86
C LYS A 56 -26.86 3.34 19.46
N ASN A 57 -26.52 2.08 19.17
CA ASN A 57 -27.22 0.88 19.63
C ASN A 57 -28.66 0.73 19.08
N MET A 58 -29.10 1.59 18.16
CA MET A 58 -30.26 1.29 17.31
C MET A 58 -29.87 0.23 16.27
N ALA A 59 -30.85 -0.53 15.79
CA ALA A 59 -30.67 -1.58 14.79
C ALA A 59 -31.79 -1.51 13.73
N ASP A 60 -31.48 -1.94 12.51
CA ASP A 60 -32.47 -2.13 11.44
C ASP A 60 -33.35 -3.38 11.68
N GLU A 61 -34.33 -3.62 10.79
CA GLU A 61 -35.24 -4.77 10.91
C GLU A 61 -34.54 -6.15 10.84
N GLN A 62 -33.33 -6.21 10.25
CA GLN A 62 -32.48 -7.41 10.23
C GLN A 62 -31.53 -7.48 11.45
N GLY A 63 -31.54 -6.48 12.33
CA GLY A 63 -30.69 -6.40 13.52
C GLY A 63 -29.30 -5.80 13.29
N HIS A 64 -29.04 -5.15 12.15
CA HIS A 64 -27.74 -4.50 11.92
C HIS A 64 -27.66 -3.15 12.62
N THR A 65 -26.57 -2.95 13.37
CA THR A 65 -26.21 -1.64 13.93
C THR A 65 -25.31 -0.86 12.95
N ALA A 66 -25.02 0.41 13.25
CA ALA A 66 -24.15 1.24 12.41
C ALA A 66 -22.72 0.65 12.28
N LEU A 67 -22.18 0.05 13.35
CA LEU A 67 -20.90 -0.64 13.37
C LEU A 67 -20.88 -1.81 12.36
N MET A 68 -21.97 -2.57 12.26
CA MET A 68 -22.12 -3.65 11.29
C MET A 68 -22.16 -3.13 9.85
N TYR A 69 -22.84 -2.00 9.62
CA TYR A 69 -22.84 -1.34 8.31
C TYR A 69 -21.43 -0.87 7.91
N ALA A 70 -20.70 -0.21 8.80
CA ALA A 70 -19.31 0.22 8.56
C ALA A 70 -18.34 -0.96 8.34
N ALA A 71 -18.48 -2.03 9.13
CA ALA A 71 -17.66 -3.24 8.99
C ALA A 71 -17.97 -4.03 7.71
N ARG A 72 -19.23 -3.99 7.23
CA ARG A 72 -19.65 -4.62 5.97
C ARG A 72 -19.15 -3.89 4.72
N THR A 73 -18.88 -2.58 4.79
CA THR A 73 -18.38 -1.79 3.64
C THR A 73 -16.91 -1.38 3.75
N GLY A 74 -16.26 -1.60 4.90
CA GLY A 74 -14.83 -1.36 5.09
C GLY A 74 -14.45 0.02 5.61
N ASN A 75 -15.40 0.74 6.20
CA ASN A 75 -15.18 2.11 6.68
C ASN A 75 -14.44 2.12 8.03
N VAL A 76 -13.12 1.87 7.98
CA VAL A 76 -12.23 1.69 9.15
C VAL A 76 -12.38 2.79 10.21
N GLU A 77 -12.44 4.07 9.81
CA GLU A 77 -12.62 5.18 10.77
C GLU A 77 -13.98 5.15 11.48
N CYS A 78 -15.05 4.77 10.76
CA CYS A 78 -16.39 4.64 11.33
C CYS A 78 -16.45 3.43 12.27
N VAL A 79 -15.80 2.31 11.91
CA VAL A 79 -15.61 1.17 12.82
C VAL A 79 -14.91 1.61 14.10
N GLY A 80 -13.78 2.33 14.00
CA GLY A 80 -13.04 2.84 15.17
C GLY A 80 -13.86 3.78 16.07
N ALA A 81 -14.74 4.60 15.50
CA ALA A 81 -15.62 5.49 16.26
C ALA A 81 -16.81 4.77 16.92
N LEU A 82 -17.36 3.73 16.29
CA LEU A 82 -18.55 3.00 16.76
C LEU A 82 -18.22 1.82 17.69
N LEU A 83 -17.01 1.24 17.58
CA LEU A 83 -16.51 0.12 18.39
C LEU A 83 -16.70 0.30 19.91
N PRO A 84 -16.48 1.48 20.54
CA PRO A 84 -16.65 1.65 21.98
C PRO A 84 -18.10 1.56 22.48
N TYR A 85 -19.07 1.55 21.57
CA TYR A 85 -20.50 1.65 21.89
C TYR A 85 -21.31 0.43 21.44
N GLU A 86 -21.06 -0.07 20.22
CA GLU A 86 -21.88 -1.10 19.57
C GLU A 86 -21.19 -2.47 19.44
N ALA A 87 -19.94 -2.62 19.90
CA ALA A 87 -19.23 -3.89 19.81
C ALA A 87 -19.96 -5.02 20.56
N ARG A 88 -19.90 -6.23 19.99
CA ARG A 88 -20.56 -7.45 20.47
C ARG A 88 -22.09 -7.48 20.30
N SER A 89 -22.67 -6.48 19.62
CA SER A 89 -24.00 -6.62 19.02
C SER A 89 -24.01 -7.75 17.97
N VAL A 90 -25.16 -8.36 17.75
CA VAL A 90 -25.38 -9.40 16.72
C VAL A 90 -26.68 -9.14 15.96
N ASN A 91 -26.67 -9.38 14.65
CA ASN A 91 -27.87 -9.30 13.82
C ASN A 91 -28.77 -10.54 13.99
N ASN A 92 -29.89 -10.61 13.28
CA ASN A 92 -30.84 -11.74 13.35
C ASN A 92 -30.25 -13.09 12.89
N PHE A 93 -29.08 -13.12 12.25
CA PHE A 93 -28.33 -14.33 11.89
C PHE A 93 -27.26 -14.71 12.93
N GLY A 94 -27.03 -13.86 13.94
CA GLY A 94 -25.95 -14.01 14.92
C GLY A 94 -24.62 -13.42 14.46
N HIS A 95 -24.58 -12.72 13.33
CA HIS A 95 -23.33 -12.12 12.83
C HIS A 95 -22.97 -10.87 13.61
N THR A 96 -21.73 -10.84 14.09
CA THR A 96 -21.08 -9.64 14.64
C THR A 96 -20.49 -8.77 13.52
N ALA A 97 -20.04 -7.57 13.86
CA ALA A 97 -19.33 -6.72 12.91
C ALA A 97 -18.01 -7.37 12.43
N LEU A 98 -17.30 -8.10 13.29
CA LEU A 98 -16.11 -8.90 12.97
C LEU A 98 -16.42 -9.97 11.89
N ILE A 99 -17.51 -10.72 12.06
CA ILE A 99 -17.93 -11.73 11.09
C ILE A 99 -18.28 -11.06 9.74
N LEU A 100 -18.98 -9.93 9.75
CA LEU A 100 -19.31 -9.19 8.53
C LEU A 100 -18.06 -8.62 7.83
N ALA A 101 -17.07 -8.12 8.56
CA ALA A 101 -15.78 -7.69 7.99
C ALA A 101 -15.04 -8.86 7.32
N VAL A 102 -15.02 -10.05 7.95
CA VAL A 102 -14.40 -11.26 7.38
C VAL A 102 -15.17 -11.81 6.16
N ILE A 103 -16.50 -11.70 6.14
CA ILE A 103 -17.33 -12.11 4.99
C ILE A 103 -17.11 -11.18 3.79
N ASN A 104 -16.98 -9.86 4.00
CA ASN A 104 -16.89 -8.90 2.89
C ASN A 104 -15.43 -8.67 2.42
N GLY A 105 -14.45 -8.76 3.32
CA GLY A 105 -13.02 -8.72 2.99
C GLY A 105 -12.28 -7.50 3.53
N HIS A 106 -12.72 -6.95 4.66
CA HIS A 106 -12.22 -5.70 5.23
C HIS A 106 -11.24 -5.97 6.37
N PHE A 107 -10.03 -6.37 6.00
CA PHE A 107 -8.96 -6.80 6.90
C PHE A 107 -8.59 -5.76 7.98
N ASP A 108 -8.58 -4.48 7.64
CA ASP A 108 -8.28 -3.42 8.62
C ASP A 108 -9.42 -3.16 9.61
N CYS A 109 -10.68 -3.47 9.24
CA CYS A 109 -11.78 -3.51 10.21
C CYS A 109 -11.61 -4.69 11.17
N VAL A 110 -11.16 -5.86 10.69
CA VAL A 110 -10.88 -7.03 11.53
C VAL A 110 -9.83 -6.72 12.60
N LYS A 111 -8.75 -6.01 12.24
CA LYS A 111 -7.72 -5.56 13.20
C LYS A 111 -8.26 -4.71 14.35
N LEU A 112 -9.34 -3.95 14.14
CA LEU A 112 -9.98 -3.13 15.19
C LEU A 112 -11.04 -3.90 16.00
N LEU A 113 -11.78 -4.79 15.35
CA LEU A 113 -12.92 -5.51 15.93
C LEU A 113 -12.49 -6.70 16.81
N ILE A 114 -11.33 -7.29 16.52
CA ILE A 114 -10.92 -8.58 17.07
C ILE A 114 -10.80 -8.58 18.61
N ASP A 115 -10.25 -7.52 19.21
CA ASP A 115 -10.08 -7.38 20.67
C ASP A 115 -11.40 -7.30 21.46
N LYS A 116 -12.54 -7.17 20.77
CA LYS A 116 -13.88 -7.07 21.38
C LYS A 116 -14.80 -8.22 21.00
N GLU A 117 -14.66 -8.78 19.79
CA GLU A 117 -15.63 -9.71 19.21
C GLU A 117 -15.06 -11.11 18.91
N ALA A 118 -13.76 -11.35 19.08
CA ALA A 118 -13.17 -12.67 18.87
C ALA A 118 -13.81 -13.75 19.76
N GLY A 119 -14.00 -14.93 19.18
CA GLY A 119 -14.58 -16.10 19.85
C GLY A 119 -16.11 -16.10 19.88
N MET A 120 -16.76 -15.05 19.36
CA MET A 120 -18.20 -15.06 19.10
C MET A 120 -18.53 -15.94 17.90
N GLN A 121 -19.74 -16.53 17.90
CA GLN A 121 -20.21 -17.45 16.86
C GLN A 121 -21.63 -17.05 16.43
N ASP A 122 -21.94 -17.28 15.16
CA ASP A 122 -23.29 -17.05 14.61
C ASP A 122 -24.34 -18.05 15.14
N ASN A 123 -25.60 -17.90 14.69
CA ASN A 123 -26.70 -18.79 15.09
C ASN A 123 -26.53 -20.26 14.65
N ASN A 124 -25.51 -20.59 13.84
CA ASN A 124 -25.11 -21.93 13.41
C ASN A 124 -23.84 -22.44 14.12
N GLY A 125 -23.16 -21.58 14.89
CA GLY A 125 -21.86 -21.85 15.52
C GLY A 125 -20.65 -21.51 14.66
N TRP A 126 -20.80 -20.75 13.58
CA TRP A 126 -19.68 -20.32 12.74
C TRP A 126 -19.00 -19.09 13.35
N SER A 127 -17.69 -19.19 13.58
CA SER A 127 -16.86 -18.06 14.04
C SER A 127 -16.22 -17.33 12.84
N ALA A 128 -15.58 -16.19 13.11
CA ALA A 128 -14.87 -15.41 12.09
C ALA A 128 -13.78 -16.24 11.38
N LEU A 129 -12.98 -17.01 12.13
CA LEU A 129 -11.94 -17.90 11.61
C LEU A 129 -12.50 -18.97 10.65
N MET A 130 -13.69 -19.54 10.95
CA MET A 130 -14.36 -20.50 10.07
C MET A 130 -14.82 -19.85 8.77
N TYR A 131 -15.36 -18.62 8.84
CA TYR A 131 -15.69 -17.87 7.63
C TYR A 131 -14.45 -17.58 6.78
N ALA A 132 -13.36 -17.10 7.38
CA ALA A 132 -12.08 -16.87 6.70
C ALA A 132 -11.57 -18.14 5.99
N ALA A 133 -11.52 -19.28 6.70
CA ALA A 133 -11.13 -20.57 6.15
C ALA A 133 -12.03 -21.02 4.98
N SER A 134 -13.34 -20.79 5.08
CA SER A 134 -14.30 -21.17 4.03
C SER A 134 -14.22 -20.31 2.77
N PHE A 135 -13.86 -19.03 2.91
CA PHE A 135 -13.64 -18.07 1.82
C PHE A 135 -12.20 -18.05 1.30
N ASN A 136 -11.33 -18.95 1.76
CA ASN A 136 -9.89 -19.02 1.43
C ASN A 136 -9.05 -17.80 1.84
N ARG A 137 -9.51 -17.02 2.83
CA ARG A 137 -8.85 -15.81 3.31
C ARG A 137 -7.83 -16.14 4.40
N TYR A 138 -6.75 -16.80 4.00
CA TYR A 138 -5.74 -17.36 4.90
C TYR A 138 -4.92 -16.28 5.63
N GLU A 139 -4.80 -15.08 5.07
CA GLU A 139 -4.17 -13.90 5.66
C GLU A 139 -4.87 -13.41 6.95
N TYR A 140 -6.11 -13.84 7.18
CA TYR A 140 -6.87 -13.56 8.42
C TYR A 140 -6.59 -14.60 9.53
N ILE A 141 -6.07 -15.79 9.19
CA ILE A 141 -5.84 -16.87 10.16
C ILE A 141 -4.86 -16.47 11.28
N PRO A 142 -3.72 -15.79 11.02
CA PRO A 142 -2.82 -15.35 12.08
C PRO A 142 -3.50 -14.46 13.12
N PHE A 143 -4.36 -13.54 12.68
CA PHE A 143 -5.07 -12.63 13.59
C PHE A 143 -6.15 -13.38 14.35
N LEU A 144 -6.98 -14.14 13.64
CA LEU A 144 -8.10 -14.90 14.20
C LEU A 144 -7.69 -16.21 14.91
N ILE A 145 -6.39 -16.47 15.11
CA ILE A 145 -5.89 -17.73 15.68
C ILE A 145 -6.45 -18.01 17.09
N GLN A 146 -6.79 -16.97 17.85
CA GLN A 146 -7.47 -17.08 19.15
C GLN A 146 -8.90 -17.69 19.10
N GLU A 147 -9.46 -17.91 17.91
CA GLU A 147 -10.71 -18.67 17.73
C GLU A 147 -10.50 -20.17 17.45
N ALA A 148 -9.25 -20.63 17.31
CA ALA A 148 -8.96 -22.02 16.98
C ALA A 148 -9.45 -22.97 18.09
N GLY A 149 -10.07 -24.08 17.67
CA GLY A 149 -10.70 -25.06 18.57
C GLY A 149 -12.16 -24.75 18.90
N LEU A 150 -12.76 -23.74 18.28
CA LEU A 150 -14.21 -23.62 18.17
C LEU A 150 -14.76 -24.66 17.17
N GLN A 151 -16.03 -25.04 17.35
CA GLN A 151 -16.75 -25.95 16.45
C GLN A 151 -18.12 -25.38 16.08
N SER A 152 -18.56 -25.62 14.84
CA SER A 152 -19.94 -25.34 14.42
C SER A 152 -20.94 -26.15 15.25
N ARG A 153 -22.12 -25.59 15.51
CA ARG A 153 -23.15 -26.18 16.40
C ARG A 153 -24.28 -26.85 15.63
N LYS A 154 -24.54 -26.38 14.40
CA LYS A 154 -25.58 -26.88 13.50
C LYS A 154 -24.99 -27.21 12.14
N GLN A 155 -25.71 -28.03 11.36
CA GLN A 155 -25.48 -28.12 9.92
C GLN A 155 -25.75 -26.75 9.28
N TYR A 156 -24.87 -26.30 8.39
CA TYR A 156 -24.99 -25.02 7.69
C TYR A 156 -24.46 -25.15 6.26
N GLN A 157 -25.25 -24.72 5.27
CA GLN A 157 -24.99 -24.99 3.85
C GLN A 157 -24.74 -26.50 3.61
N ARG A 158 -23.60 -26.85 3.01
CA ARG A 158 -23.13 -28.23 2.76
C ARG A 158 -22.31 -28.84 3.91
N TRP A 159 -22.14 -28.12 5.01
CA TRP A 159 -21.28 -28.51 6.14
C TRP A 159 -22.12 -29.04 7.30
N VAL A 160 -21.70 -30.16 7.88
CA VAL A 160 -22.34 -30.74 9.08
C VAL A 160 -22.01 -29.93 10.34
N GLY A 161 -22.61 -30.29 11.48
CA GLY A 161 -22.21 -29.75 12.78
C GLY A 161 -20.83 -30.27 13.20
N GLY A 162 -20.17 -29.59 14.14
CA GLY A 162 -18.85 -29.96 14.65
C GLY A 162 -17.66 -29.57 13.76
N ILE A 163 -17.89 -28.83 12.67
CA ILE A 163 -16.84 -28.42 11.73
C ILE A 163 -15.93 -27.37 12.37
N THR A 164 -14.63 -27.47 12.07
CA THR A 164 -13.58 -26.56 12.55
C THR A 164 -12.89 -25.84 11.39
N SER A 165 -12.03 -24.88 11.71
CA SER A 165 -11.28 -24.09 10.71
C SER A 165 -10.25 -24.95 9.97
N LEU A 166 -9.57 -25.86 10.68
CA LEU A 166 -8.65 -26.87 10.14
C LEU A 166 -9.36 -27.78 9.14
N MET A 167 -10.56 -28.29 9.46
CA MET A 167 -11.35 -29.11 8.53
C MET A 167 -11.70 -28.34 7.25
N LEU A 168 -12.06 -27.06 7.38
CA LEU A 168 -12.37 -26.19 6.25
C LEU A 168 -11.14 -25.95 5.36
N VAL A 169 -9.98 -25.58 5.92
CA VAL A 169 -8.77 -25.38 5.10
C VAL A 169 -8.24 -26.69 4.51
N ALA A 170 -8.30 -27.79 5.26
CA ALA A 170 -7.93 -29.12 4.80
C ALA A 170 -8.78 -29.55 3.59
N SER A 171 -10.08 -29.29 3.60
CA SER A 171 -11.00 -29.57 2.49
C SER A 171 -10.73 -28.80 1.19
N LYS A 172 -9.88 -27.77 1.25
CA LYS A 172 -9.49 -26.92 0.10
C LYS A 172 -8.10 -27.24 -0.41
N GLY A 173 -7.17 -27.63 0.48
CA GLY A 173 -5.78 -27.98 0.14
C GLY A 173 -4.90 -26.82 -0.36
N SER A 174 -5.45 -25.61 -0.50
CA SER A 174 -4.78 -24.39 -0.98
C SER A 174 -4.24 -23.51 0.15
N CYS A 175 -4.40 -23.90 1.41
CA CYS A 175 -3.88 -23.17 2.57
C CYS A 175 -2.36 -23.38 2.75
N PRO A 176 -1.58 -22.33 3.05
CA PRO A 176 -0.16 -22.45 3.42
C PRO A 176 0.08 -23.47 4.54
N LEU A 177 1.14 -24.29 4.40
CA LEU A 177 1.38 -25.43 5.30
C LEU A 177 1.64 -25.01 6.75
N ASN A 178 2.31 -23.88 6.96
CA ASN A 178 2.52 -23.29 8.29
C ASN A 178 1.20 -22.91 8.98
N LEU A 179 0.22 -22.37 8.25
CA LEU A 179 -1.10 -22.05 8.81
C LEU A 179 -1.93 -23.32 9.08
N VAL A 180 -1.72 -24.40 8.32
CA VAL A 180 -2.26 -25.73 8.62
C VAL A 180 -1.61 -26.29 9.90
N GLN A 181 -0.29 -26.15 10.07
CA GLN A 181 0.43 -26.55 11.29
C GLN A 181 -0.03 -25.76 12.53
N ALA A 182 -0.19 -24.44 12.40
CA ALA A 182 -0.69 -23.58 13.47
C ALA A 182 -2.10 -23.99 13.93
N LEU A 183 -3.01 -24.24 12.99
CA LEU A 183 -4.36 -24.73 13.30
C LEU A 183 -4.35 -26.17 13.85
N LEU A 184 -3.47 -27.05 13.35
CA LEU A 184 -3.34 -28.44 13.79
C LEU A 184 -2.94 -28.54 15.28
N GLN A 185 -2.15 -27.61 15.81
CA GLN A 185 -1.79 -27.60 17.23
C GLN A 185 -3.00 -27.40 18.17
N TYR A 186 -4.02 -26.64 17.74
CA TYR A 186 -5.22 -26.35 18.53
C TYR A 186 -6.41 -27.24 18.19
N GLU A 187 -6.52 -27.65 16.93
CA GLU A 187 -7.67 -28.39 16.38
C GLU A 187 -7.39 -29.87 16.10
N GLY A 188 -6.14 -30.32 16.24
CA GLY A 188 -5.74 -31.71 15.98
C GLY A 188 -6.58 -32.73 16.74
N GLY A 189 -7.11 -33.70 16.01
CA GLY A 189 -8.00 -34.73 16.55
C GLY A 189 -9.40 -34.22 16.95
N LEU A 190 -9.80 -33.00 16.57
CA LEU A 190 -11.21 -32.63 16.62
C LEU A 190 -11.97 -33.40 15.54
N THR A 191 -13.19 -33.80 15.86
CA THR A 191 -14.05 -34.50 14.91
C THR A 191 -15.39 -33.81 14.78
N ASP A 192 -15.93 -33.84 13.56
CA ASP A 192 -17.26 -33.34 13.26
C ASP A 192 -18.37 -34.24 13.87
N SER A 193 -19.64 -33.88 13.66
CA SER A 193 -20.79 -34.67 14.12
C SER A 193 -20.88 -36.06 13.46
N THR A 194 -20.18 -36.29 12.34
CA THR A 194 -20.06 -37.58 11.65
C THR A 194 -18.78 -38.35 12.00
N LYS A 195 -18.02 -37.87 13.00
CA LYS A 195 -16.74 -38.39 13.49
C LYS A 195 -15.56 -38.27 12.52
N LYS A 196 -15.61 -37.31 11.58
CA LYS A 196 -14.52 -37.07 10.62
C LYS A 196 -13.45 -36.11 11.13
N LEU A 197 -12.20 -36.44 10.83
CA LEU A 197 -10.99 -35.66 11.08
C LEU A 197 -10.66 -34.70 9.92
N ALA A 198 -9.80 -33.70 10.14
CA ALA A 198 -9.36 -32.81 9.06
C ALA A 198 -8.58 -33.56 7.97
N LEU A 199 -7.80 -34.58 8.34
CA LEU A 199 -7.14 -35.52 7.42
C LEU A 199 -8.12 -36.12 6.40
N GLN A 200 -9.32 -36.50 6.84
CA GLN A 200 -10.36 -37.08 5.97
C GLN A 200 -11.01 -36.00 5.08
N TYR A 201 -11.08 -34.76 5.55
CA TYR A 201 -11.46 -33.62 4.71
C TYR A 201 -10.42 -33.32 3.64
N ALA A 202 -9.11 -33.41 3.93
CA ALA A 202 -8.06 -33.31 2.91
C ALA A 202 -8.09 -34.47 1.91
N GLN A 203 -8.31 -35.71 2.37
CA GLN A 203 -8.44 -36.88 1.49
C GLN A 203 -9.64 -36.77 0.54
N THR A 204 -10.81 -36.37 1.05
CA THR A 204 -12.02 -36.18 0.22
C THR A 204 -11.90 -34.96 -0.71
N GLY A 205 -11.26 -33.86 -0.25
CA GLY A 205 -10.89 -32.73 -1.11
C GLY A 205 -9.98 -33.14 -2.26
N LYS A 206 -8.92 -33.92 -1.98
CA LYS A 206 -8.00 -34.45 -3.01
C LYS A 206 -8.73 -35.30 -4.04
N ALA A 207 -9.58 -36.22 -3.57
CA ALA A 207 -10.38 -37.08 -4.45
C ALA A 207 -11.27 -36.25 -5.38
N LEU A 208 -11.95 -35.22 -4.87
CA LEU A 208 -12.82 -34.34 -5.68
C LEU A 208 -12.04 -33.44 -6.64
N ALA A 209 -10.82 -33.00 -6.29
CA ALA A 209 -9.96 -32.22 -7.17
C ALA A 209 -9.42 -33.05 -8.36
N SER A 210 -9.18 -34.35 -8.15
CA SER A 210 -8.72 -35.28 -9.19
C SER A 210 -9.73 -35.53 -10.33
N TYR A 211 -10.97 -35.03 -10.21
CA TYR A 211 -12.02 -35.09 -11.25
C TYR A 211 -12.29 -33.73 -11.91
N LYS A 212 -11.44 -32.71 -11.69
CA LYS A 212 -11.70 -31.32 -12.07
C LYS A 212 -10.51 -30.58 -12.72
N ASP A 213 -9.46 -31.31 -13.12
CA ASP A 213 -8.24 -30.76 -13.75
C ASP A 213 -7.62 -29.57 -12.99
N CYS A 214 -7.81 -29.54 -11.66
CA CYS A 214 -7.36 -28.45 -10.80
C CYS A 214 -5.88 -28.62 -10.45
N VAL A 215 -5.01 -27.87 -11.13
CA VAL A 215 -3.58 -27.74 -10.81
C VAL A 215 -3.40 -26.90 -9.53
N ASN A 216 -2.20 -26.90 -8.94
CA ASN A 216 -1.81 -26.03 -7.81
C ASN A 216 -2.57 -26.23 -6.48
N ILE A 217 -2.90 -27.48 -6.10
CA ILE A 217 -3.42 -27.79 -4.75
C ILE A 217 -2.48 -28.69 -3.96
N HIS A 218 -2.05 -28.26 -2.77
CA HIS A 218 -1.02 -28.90 -1.94
C HIS A 218 -1.52 -30.06 -1.06
N TYR A 219 -2.55 -30.79 -1.51
CA TYR A 219 -3.17 -31.88 -0.73
C TYR A 219 -2.16 -32.90 -0.19
N ASP A 220 -1.12 -33.28 -0.94
CA ASP A 220 -0.15 -34.27 -0.46
C ASP A 220 0.73 -33.77 0.70
N LYS A 221 1.04 -32.46 0.75
CA LYS A 221 1.73 -31.87 1.91
C LYS A 221 0.79 -31.82 3.12
N VAL A 222 -0.43 -31.30 2.91
CA VAL A 222 -1.47 -31.20 3.95
C VAL A 222 -1.84 -32.58 4.52
N ILE A 223 -2.04 -33.59 3.67
CA ILE A 223 -2.31 -34.98 4.09
C ILE A 223 -1.12 -35.60 4.82
N THR A 224 0.13 -35.24 4.47
CA THR A 224 1.31 -35.74 5.17
C THR A 224 1.39 -35.17 6.59
N GLU A 225 1.14 -33.87 6.76
CA GLU A 225 1.11 -33.19 8.06
C GLU A 225 0.00 -33.74 8.97
N LEU A 226 -1.22 -33.84 8.43
CA LEU A 226 -2.42 -34.27 9.16
C LEU A 226 -2.42 -35.77 9.51
N ARG A 227 -1.41 -36.57 9.09
CA ARG A 227 -1.24 -37.95 9.61
C ARG A 227 -0.99 -37.99 11.11
N THR A 228 -0.43 -36.92 11.67
CA THR A 228 -0.24 -36.79 13.12
C THR A 228 -1.56 -36.71 13.90
N GLU A 229 -2.70 -36.39 13.27
CA GLU A 229 -4.01 -36.35 13.96
C GLU A 229 -4.44 -37.68 14.59
N SER A 230 -3.88 -38.82 14.14
CA SER A 230 -4.16 -40.13 14.75
C SER A 230 -3.32 -40.43 16.00
N ASP A 231 -2.24 -39.69 16.25
CA ASP A 231 -1.39 -39.92 17.42
C ASP A 231 -2.09 -39.44 18.70
N HIS A 232 -2.08 -40.29 19.73
CA HIS A 232 -3.00 -40.19 20.87
C HIS A 232 -2.72 -39.06 21.87
N ASP A 233 -1.83 -38.12 21.57
CA ASP A 233 -1.23 -37.21 22.57
C ASP A 233 -1.91 -35.82 22.66
N PHE A 234 -2.89 -35.50 21.80
CA PHE A 234 -3.73 -34.29 21.87
C PHE A 234 -4.66 -34.22 23.11
N ARG A 235 -4.35 -34.94 24.20
CA ARG A 235 -5.18 -35.12 25.41
C ARG A 235 -5.20 -33.91 26.35
N ARG A 236 -4.36 -32.90 26.13
CA ARG A 236 -4.42 -31.61 26.82
C ARG A 236 -4.33 -30.48 25.79
N ARG A 237 -5.48 -30.09 25.23
CA ARG A 237 -5.56 -28.95 24.30
C ARG A 237 -5.47 -27.64 25.07
N PRO A 238 -4.40 -26.82 24.92
CA PRO A 238 -4.54 -25.40 25.20
C PRO A 238 -5.55 -24.86 24.19
N ARG A 239 -6.59 -24.18 24.66
CA ARG A 239 -7.25 -23.19 23.80
C ARG A 239 -6.31 -21.99 23.74
N PRO A 240 -6.11 -21.34 22.57
CA PRO A 240 -5.44 -20.06 22.56
C PRO A 240 -6.23 -19.09 23.45
N ILE A 241 -5.51 -18.42 24.33
CA ILE A 241 -6.07 -17.55 25.38
C ILE A 241 -6.66 -16.29 24.70
N PRO A 242 -7.71 -15.64 25.23
CA PRO A 242 -8.14 -14.34 24.71
C PRO A 242 -6.98 -13.33 24.69
N GLY A 243 -6.75 -12.69 23.54
CA GLY A 243 -5.57 -11.83 23.32
C GLY A 243 -4.26 -12.57 23.01
N TYR A 244 -4.27 -13.89 22.87
CA TYR A 244 -3.10 -14.67 22.44
C TYR A 244 -2.81 -14.43 20.95
N THR A 245 -1.65 -13.82 20.67
CA THR A 245 -1.31 -13.32 19.33
C THR A 245 -0.58 -14.37 18.48
N TYR A 246 -0.46 -14.13 17.17
CA TYR A 246 0.36 -15.01 16.32
C TYR A 246 1.86 -14.91 16.66
N LEU A 247 2.33 -13.75 17.12
CA LEU A 247 3.68 -13.62 17.67
C LEU A 247 3.90 -14.52 18.89
N MET A 248 2.89 -14.67 19.76
CA MET A 248 2.92 -15.60 20.90
C MET A 248 2.91 -17.07 20.44
N HIS A 249 2.20 -17.39 19.35
CA HIS A 249 2.27 -18.70 18.71
C HIS A 249 3.68 -19.00 18.16
N CYS A 250 4.26 -18.10 17.36
CA CYS A 250 5.62 -18.23 16.83
C CYS A 250 6.67 -18.32 17.95
N ALA A 251 6.48 -17.59 19.05
CA ALA A 251 7.29 -17.67 20.27
C ALA A 251 7.27 -19.06 20.93
N VAL A 252 6.12 -19.73 21.01
CA VAL A 252 6.04 -21.11 21.51
C VAL A 252 6.68 -22.12 20.54
N MET A 253 6.69 -21.83 19.23
CA MET A 253 7.14 -22.75 18.18
C MET A 253 8.61 -22.56 17.71
N ASP A 254 9.36 -21.61 18.29
CA ASP A 254 10.72 -21.19 17.87
C ASP A 254 10.86 -20.85 16.37
N ASN A 255 9.76 -20.36 15.77
CA ASN A 255 9.70 -19.92 14.37
C ASN A 255 10.11 -18.44 14.28
N ASP A 256 11.41 -18.20 14.23
CA ASP A 256 12.03 -16.88 14.15
C ASP A 256 11.69 -16.12 12.87
N LEU A 257 11.55 -16.83 11.75
CA LEU A 257 11.18 -16.24 10.46
C LEU A 257 9.78 -15.63 10.52
N GLU A 258 8.76 -16.40 10.95
CA GLU A 258 7.41 -15.86 11.07
C GLU A 258 7.27 -14.89 12.25
N ALA A 259 7.96 -15.11 13.37
CA ALA A 259 7.99 -14.14 14.46
C ALA A 259 8.46 -12.76 13.99
N SER A 260 9.44 -12.68 13.06
CA SER A 260 9.94 -11.41 12.51
C SER A 260 8.88 -10.59 11.78
N ASN A 261 7.94 -11.25 11.10
CA ASN A 261 6.84 -10.60 10.39
C ASN A 261 5.75 -10.07 11.34
N PHE A 262 5.61 -10.66 12.53
CA PHE A 262 4.58 -10.31 13.52
C PHE A 262 5.10 -9.46 14.69
N LEU A 263 6.32 -8.90 14.61
CA LEU A 263 6.92 -8.04 15.64
C LEU A 263 6.09 -6.79 16.01
N PHE A 264 5.14 -6.37 15.17
CA PHE A 264 4.18 -5.31 15.52
C PHE A 264 3.19 -5.71 16.63
N GLN A 265 3.09 -7.02 16.94
CA GLN A 265 2.34 -7.57 18.08
C GLN A 265 3.19 -7.66 19.36
N ALA A 266 4.46 -7.23 19.33
CA ALA A 266 5.28 -7.14 20.53
C ALA A 266 4.73 -6.09 21.50
N LYS A 267 4.96 -6.29 22.80
CA LYS A 267 4.37 -5.55 23.92
C LYS A 267 2.84 -5.64 24.03
N GLN A 268 2.22 -6.60 23.36
CA GLN A 268 0.85 -7.02 23.66
C GLN A 268 0.87 -8.09 24.76
N LYS A 269 -0.19 -8.13 25.57
CA LYS A 269 -0.41 -9.15 26.60
C LYS A 269 -1.63 -9.99 26.24
N ASP A 270 -1.58 -11.29 26.50
CA ASP A 270 -2.78 -12.11 26.56
C ASP A 270 -3.61 -11.81 27.83
N SER A 271 -4.78 -12.42 27.98
CA SER A 271 -5.62 -12.22 29.17
C SER A 271 -5.09 -12.87 30.46
N GLU A 272 -4.02 -13.67 30.40
CA GLU A 272 -3.24 -14.10 31.59
C GLU A 272 -2.14 -13.08 31.95
N GLY A 273 -1.92 -12.08 31.09
CA GLY A 273 -0.93 -11.02 31.28
C GLY A 273 0.48 -11.40 30.81
N LYS A 274 0.64 -12.49 30.05
CA LYS A 274 1.94 -12.94 29.52
C LYS A 274 2.33 -12.16 28.26
N TRP A 275 3.64 -12.10 28.01
CA TRP A 275 4.23 -11.47 26.81
C TRP A 275 4.88 -12.53 25.92
N ALA A 276 5.08 -12.23 24.63
CA ALA A 276 5.65 -13.18 23.68
C ALA A 276 7.08 -13.64 24.08
N LEU A 277 7.92 -12.74 24.60
CA LEU A 277 9.27 -13.09 25.07
C LEU A 277 9.24 -14.08 26.24
N LEU A 278 8.30 -13.92 27.17
CA LEU A 278 8.21 -14.83 28.33
C LEU A 278 7.70 -16.21 27.91
N LEU A 279 6.73 -16.27 27.00
CA LEU A 279 6.28 -17.53 26.38
C LEU A 279 7.41 -18.22 25.60
N ALA A 280 8.27 -17.46 24.91
CA ALA A 280 9.46 -18.00 24.24
C ALA A 280 10.47 -18.59 25.24
N ILE A 281 10.67 -17.96 26.41
CA ILE A 281 11.55 -18.45 27.49
C ILE A 281 10.96 -19.71 28.14
N GLU A 282 9.65 -19.74 28.42
CA GLU A 282 8.94 -20.91 28.93
C GLU A 282 8.99 -22.10 27.95
N ALA A 283 8.86 -21.86 26.64
CA ALA A 283 8.96 -22.90 25.61
C ALA A 283 10.41 -23.39 25.36
N GLY A 284 11.40 -22.57 25.70
CA GLY A 284 12.83 -22.78 25.41
C GLY A 284 13.25 -22.38 23.99
N SER A 285 12.49 -21.49 23.35
CA SER A 285 12.58 -21.06 21.95
C SER A 285 13.72 -20.07 21.73
N LYS A 286 14.95 -20.60 21.63
CA LYS A 286 16.19 -19.80 21.70
C LYS A 286 16.27 -18.71 20.64
N LYS A 287 15.81 -18.97 19.42
CA LYS A 287 15.91 -17.99 18.33
C LYS A 287 14.91 -16.86 18.54
N VAL A 288 13.65 -17.19 18.85
CA VAL A 288 12.60 -16.18 19.05
C VAL A 288 12.87 -15.37 20.32
N VAL A 289 13.48 -15.96 21.36
CA VAL A 289 14.04 -15.20 22.49
C VAL A 289 15.08 -14.20 22.00
N SER A 290 16.10 -14.61 21.23
CA SER A 290 17.12 -13.69 20.72
C SER A 290 16.56 -12.59 19.81
N LEU A 291 15.47 -12.85 19.08
CA LEU A 291 14.75 -11.85 18.30
C LEU A 291 14.01 -10.86 19.20
N LEU A 292 13.15 -11.36 20.10
CA LEU A 292 12.26 -10.56 20.95
C LEU A 292 12.99 -9.79 22.05
N MET A 293 14.20 -10.20 22.46
CA MET A 293 15.03 -9.42 23.39
C MET A 293 15.39 -8.02 22.86
N ASN A 294 15.28 -7.75 21.56
CA ASN A 294 15.45 -6.40 21.00
C ASN A 294 14.21 -5.50 21.17
N PHE A 295 13.06 -6.07 21.54
CA PHE A 295 11.76 -5.40 21.59
C PHE A 295 11.09 -5.46 22.97
N GLU A 296 11.30 -6.54 23.74
CA GLU A 296 10.62 -6.82 25.01
C GLU A 296 11.57 -6.98 26.21
N ALA A 297 12.86 -6.61 26.12
CA ALA A 297 13.79 -6.78 27.26
C ALA A 297 13.41 -6.01 28.54
N ASP A 298 12.52 -5.02 28.46
CA ASP A 298 11.96 -4.28 29.60
C ASP A 298 10.69 -4.90 30.21
N VAL A 299 10.17 -6.01 29.66
CA VAL A 299 8.93 -6.62 30.15
C VAL A 299 9.14 -7.43 31.44
N VAL A 300 8.08 -7.47 32.26
CA VAL A 300 8.01 -8.25 33.51
C VAL A 300 6.73 -9.09 33.59
N ASP A 301 6.81 -10.25 34.25
CA ASP A 301 5.64 -11.07 34.57
C ASP A 301 4.80 -10.49 35.73
N ALA A 302 3.75 -11.22 36.13
CA ALA A 302 2.85 -10.84 37.22
C ALA A 302 3.57 -10.77 38.58
N GLU A 303 4.69 -11.46 38.75
CA GLU A 303 5.54 -11.42 39.95
C GLU A 303 6.65 -10.35 39.86
N GLY A 304 6.68 -9.55 38.79
CA GLY A 304 7.67 -8.48 38.59
C GLY A 304 9.05 -8.96 38.15
N ARG A 305 9.20 -10.23 37.74
CA ARG A 305 10.47 -10.79 37.25
C ARG A 305 10.69 -10.40 35.80
N THR A 306 11.91 -9.96 35.47
CA THR A 306 12.33 -9.71 34.07
C THR A 306 12.65 -11.02 33.35
N ALA A 307 12.80 -10.96 32.02
CA ALA A 307 13.25 -12.08 31.19
C ALA A 307 14.51 -12.83 31.73
N PHE A 308 15.44 -12.12 32.39
CA PHE A 308 16.64 -12.71 32.98
C PHE A 308 16.40 -13.50 34.28
N MET A 309 15.20 -13.39 34.86
CA MET A 309 14.83 -13.94 36.17
C MET A 309 13.79 -15.07 36.08
N VAL A 310 13.25 -15.34 34.89
CA VAL A 310 12.30 -16.45 34.65
C VAL A 310 13.08 -17.77 34.59
N PRO A 311 12.71 -18.79 35.40
CA PRO A 311 13.42 -20.07 35.42
C PRO A 311 13.12 -20.88 34.15
N ILE A 312 14.12 -21.04 33.29
CA ILE A 312 14.03 -21.90 32.08
C ILE A 312 13.69 -23.34 32.51
N PRO A 313 12.57 -23.92 32.03
CA PRO A 313 12.23 -25.29 32.39
C PRO A 313 13.24 -26.28 31.78
N ARG A 314 13.84 -27.09 32.63
CA ARG A 314 14.64 -28.24 32.20
C ARG A 314 13.71 -29.27 31.56
N LYS A 315 13.60 -29.28 30.23
CA LYS A 315 12.84 -30.31 29.49
C LYS A 315 13.33 -31.69 29.93
N SER A 316 12.41 -32.50 30.45
CA SER A 316 12.67 -33.87 30.88
C SER A 316 13.23 -34.68 29.71
N ILE A 317 14.44 -35.23 29.87
CA ILE A 317 14.98 -36.19 28.91
C ILE A 317 14.32 -37.54 29.20
N GLU A 318 13.20 -37.81 28.54
CA GLU A 318 12.63 -39.15 28.51
C GLU A 318 13.51 -40.10 27.69
N GLN A 319 13.40 -41.39 28.00
CA GLN A 319 14.47 -42.35 27.75
C GLN A 319 14.36 -43.01 26.37
N SER A 320 15.47 -43.08 25.64
CA SER A 320 15.71 -44.12 24.64
C SER A 320 17.18 -44.58 24.71
N PRO A 321 17.51 -45.83 24.34
CA PRO A 321 18.52 -46.58 25.09
C PRO A 321 19.92 -46.66 24.46
N ASN A 322 20.89 -46.91 25.35
CA ASN A 322 22.16 -47.63 25.12
C ASN A 322 23.04 -47.26 23.90
N THR A 323 23.99 -46.35 24.12
CA THR A 323 25.39 -46.59 23.70
C THR A 323 26.35 -46.27 24.84
N SER A 324 27.14 -47.26 25.25
CA SER A 324 28.09 -47.14 26.36
C SER A 324 29.48 -46.75 25.86
N VAL A 325 29.95 -45.56 26.22
CA VAL A 325 31.38 -45.20 26.16
C VAL A 325 31.78 -44.57 27.49
N THR A 326 32.79 -45.15 28.13
CA THR A 326 33.37 -44.71 29.41
C THR A 326 34.55 -43.76 29.20
N VAL A 327 35.17 -43.30 30.31
CA VAL A 327 36.43 -42.52 30.37
C VAL A 327 36.24 -41.02 30.04
N GLN A 328 36.64 -40.04 30.85
CA GLN A 328 37.35 -40.04 32.15
C GLN A 328 36.90 -38.87 33.06
N LYS A 329 37.27 -38.92 34.35
CA LYS A 329 37.20 -37.74 35.26
C LYS A 329 38.57 -37.06 35.35
N SER A 330 38.56 -35.74 35.55
CA SER A 330 39.63 -35.03 36.26
C SER A 330 39.07 -33.73 36.87
N ASP A 331 39.18 -33.58 38.18
CA ASP A 331 38.70 -32.42 38.94
C ASP A 331 39.67 -31.21 38.85
N SER A 332 39.19 -29.99 39.13
CA SER A 332 39.73 -29.18 40.25
C SER A 332 39.18 -27.73 40.34
N THR A 333 38.69 -27.41 41.55
CA THR A 333 38.80 -26.13 42.30
C THR A 333 38.48 -24.77 41.66
N SER A 334 37.51 -24.11 42.30
CA SER A 334 37.22 -22.67 42.26
C SER A 334 38.23 -21.78 43.02
N VAL A 335 38.42 -20.53 42.59
CA VAL A 335 38.71 -19.38 43.49
C VAL A 335 38.04 -18.08 42.98
N THR A 336 37.41 -17.36 43.91
CA THR A 336 37.06 -15.92 43.91
C THR A 336 37.41 -15.39 45.33
N PRO A 337 37.50 -14.06 45.66
CA PRO A 337 36.81 -12.93 45.01
C PRO A 337 37.44 -11.50 45.04
N GLN A 338 36.79 -10.57 44.29
CA GLN A 338 36.57 -9.13 44.59
C GLN A 338 37.73 -8.06 44.52
N PRO A 339 37.41 -6.74 44.40
CA PRO A 339 38.31 -5.64 43.96
C PRO A 339 38.60 -4.61 45.10
N PRO A 340 39.12 -3.35 44.89
CA PRO A 340 38.34 -2.22 44.30
C PRO A 340 39.13 -0.99 43.69
N THR A 341 38.40 0.10 43.43
CA THR A 341 38.78 1.57 43.44
C THR A 341 39.36 2.33 42.22
N LYS A 342 38.96 3.64 42.16
CA LYS A 342 39.37 4.73 41.23
C LYS A 342 40.50 5.60 41.86
N PRO A 343 41.12 6.57 41.13
CA PRO A 343 40.64 7.98 41.21
C PRO A 343 40.90 8.87 39.95
N ALA A 344 40.63 10.18 40.08
CA ALA A 344 40.96 11.33 39.20
C ALA A 344 41.33 12.54 40.12
N PRO A 345 41.49 13.85 39.74
CA PRO A 345 41.44 14.55 38.41
C PRO A 345 42.52 15.68 38.17
N ALA A 346 42.46 16.39 37.01
CA ALA A 346 42.87 17.80 36.68
C ALA A 346 44.28 18.38 37.09
N SER A 347 44.92 19.41 36.49
CA SER A 347 44.43 20.72 35.95
C SER A 347 45.50 21.59 35.18
N THR A 348 45.04 22.63 34.44
CA THR A 348 45.64 24.00 34.17
C THR A 348 47.01 24.30 33.46
N SER A 349 46.93 24.70 32.17
CA SER A 349 47.34 26.01 31.52
C SER A 349 48.71 26.73 31.69
N ILE A 350 49.32 27.19 30.55
CA ILE A 350 50.16 28.43 30.29
C ILE A 350 50.65 28.43 28.78
N SER A 351 51.02 29.46 27.96
CA SER A 351 51.08 30.96 27.91
C SER A 351 52.52 31.56 27.74
N MET A 352 52.92 32.53 26.87
CA MET A 352 52.38 33.23 25.67
C MET A 352 53.46 34.02 24.85
N MET A 353 53.46 34.00 23.49
CA MET A 353 53.99 35.05 22.54
C MET A 353 55.50 35.48 22.62
N PRO A 354 56.07 36.45 21.81
CA PRO A 354 55.58 37.27 20.66
C PRO A 354 56.48 37.40 19.38
N ARG A 355 55.85 37.82 18.25
CA ARG A 355 56.24 38.73 17.11
C ARG A 355 57.75 39.05 16.79
N SER A 356 58.21 39.24 15.54
CA SER A 356 57.78 40.36 14.64
C SER A 356 58.49 40.51 13.23
N LYS A 357 57.80 41.23 12.30
CA LYS A 357 58.26 42.21 11.26
C LYS A 357 59.08 41.86 9.97
N THR A 358 58.45 42.19 8.81
CA THR A 358 59.03 42.79 7.55
C THR A 358 59.87 41.87 6.60
N ARG A 359 60.13 42.15 5.29
CA ARG A 359 60.00 43.38 4.45
C ARG A 359 59.96 43.14 2.90
N THR A 360 59.04 43.81 2.17
CA THR A 360 59.10 44.34 0.76
C THR A 360 59.48 43.54 -0.53
N ARG A 361 58.79 43.92 -1.64
CA ARG A 361 59.19 43.96 -3.08
C ARG A 361 59.24 42.62 -3.86
N SER A 362 59.01 42.57 -5.19
CA SER A 362 58.65 43.62 -6.18
C SER A 362 57.87 43.10 -7.41
N ALA A 363 57.09 43.99 -8.01
CA ALA A 363 56.23 43.84 -9.19
C ALA A 363 56.94 43.59 -10.54
N SER A 364 56.18 43.14 -11.56
CA SER A 364 55.94 43.94 -12.79
C SER A 364 54.88 43.32 -13.74
N HIS A 365 54.10 44.21 -14.40
CA HIS A 365 53.43 44.20 -15.73
C HIS A 365 52.93 42.90 -16.41
N ARG A 366 51.93 42.91 -17.33
CA ARG A 366 51.27 43.99 -18.11
C ARG A 366 49.84 43.57 -18.51
N ALA A 367 48.89 44.52 -18.60
CA ALA A 367 47.57 44.32 -19.25
C ALA A 367 47.61 44.81 -20.73
N PRO A 368 46.51 44.81 -21.54
CA PRO A 368 45.52 45.91 -21.43
C PRO A 368 44.06 45.70 -22.00
N TYR A 369 43.20 46.74 -21.81
CA TYR A 369 41.86 47.06 -22.42
C TYR A 369 40.69 46.03 -22.28
N GLN A 370 39.53 46.32 -21.64
CA GLN A 370 38.44 47.33 -21.87
C GLN A 370 37.61 47.08 -23.15
N LYS A 371 36.27 47.18 -23.23
CA LYS A 371 35.17 47.95 -22.55
C LYS A 371 33.87 47.07 -22.53
N ARG A 372 32.68 47.38 -21.98
CA ARG A 372 32.05 48.54 -21.27
C ARG A 372 30.84 48.04 -20.40
N THR A 373 30.27 48.92 -19.57
CA THR A 373 29.13 48.72 -18.62
C THR A 373 28.18 49.95 -18.67
N PRO A 374 27.19 50.15 -17.75
CA PRO A 374 26.23 49.25 -17.08
C PRO A 374 24.83 49.44 -17.77
N PRO A 375 23.64 49.74 -17.17
CA PRO A 375 23.14 49.78 -15.75
C PRO A 375 23.11 48.40 -15.06
N GLN A 376 22.69 48.16 -13.80
CA GLN A 376 22.08 48.91 -12.67
C GLN A 376 20.55 49.07 -12.56
N CYS A 377 19.96 48.39 -11.57
CA CYS A 377 19.06 49.02 -10.59
C CYS A 377 19.24 48.40 -9.19
N GLN A 378 19.13 49.23 -8.15
CA GLN A 378 19.12 48.89 -6.71
C GLN A 378 17.65 49.03 -6.21
N THR A 379 17.14 48.61 -5.05
CA THR A 379 17.60 48.01 -3.77
C THR A 379 16.33 47.36 -3.13
N THR A 380 16.31 46.57 -2.04
CA THR A 380 16.73 46.88 -0.64
C THR A 380 16.98 45.64 0.24
N THR A 381 17.75 45.87 1.30
CA THR A 381 17.94 45.08 2.56
C THR A 381 16.66 44.98 3.42
N SER A 382 16.50 44.08 4.42
CA SER A 382 17.30 42.95 4.96
C SER A 382 16.40 42.08 5.90
N THR A 383 16.85 40.91 6.39
CA THR A 383 17.41 40.80 7.77
C THR A 383 18.19 39.50 8.00
N SER A 384 19.17 39.55 8.89
CA SER A 384 20.14 38.48 9.13
C SER A 384 19.59 37.28 9.92
N THR A 385 19.93 36.07 9.49
CA THR A 385 20.39 35.02 10.42
C THR A 385 21.76 34.49 9.95
N ARG A 386 22.59 33.97 10.86
CA ARG A 386 23.94 33.50 10.54
C ARG A 386 23.91 32.09 9.96
N GLU A 387 24.37 31.93 8.72
CA GLU A 387 24.71 30.62 8.15
C GLU A 387 26.22 30.34 8.24
N ASN A 388 26.60 29.06 8.27
CA ASN A 388 28.00 28.64 8.45
C ASN A 388 28.82 28.84 7.15
N PRO A 389 30.05 29.40 7.22
CA PRO A 389 30.83 29.78 6.04
C PRO A 389 31.59 28.60 5.40
N ILE A 390 30.86 27.56 4.98
CA ILE A 390 31.40 26.38 4.29
C ILE A 390 30.76 26.20 2.89
N MET A 391 29.45 26.50 2.76
CA MET A 391 28.64 26.27 1.55
C MET A 391 28.77 27.39 0.48
N ASN A 392 29.99 27.74 0.06
CA ASN A 392 30.20 28.79 -0.98
C ASN A 392 31.32 28.48 -1.99
N ALA A 393 31.60 27.19 -2.21
CA ALA A 393 32.17 26.70 -3.46
C ALA A 393 31.09 25.89 -4.18
N THR A 394 30.98 26.01 -5.51
CA THR A 394 30.21 25.03 -6.30
C THR A 394 31.05 23.76 -6.42
N PRO A 395 30.59 22.61 -5.88
CA PRO A 395 31.38 21.39 -5.91
C PRO A 395 31.48 20.86 -7.34
N ARG A 396 32.64 20.30 -7.66
CA ARG A 396 32.89 19.67 -8.96
C ARG A 396 32.17 18.32 -9.03
N GLY A 397 31.74 17.94 -10.23
CA GLY A 397 30.95 16.73 -10.46
C GLY A 397 29.46 16.84 -10.12
N LYS A 398 28.97 18.00 -9.66
CA LYS A 398 27.54 18.22 -9.38
C LYS A 398 26.69 18.08 -10.64
N THR A 399 25.69 17.21 -10.61
CA THR A 399 24.78 16.95 -11.74
C THR A 399 23.65 17.96 -11.84
N GLU A 400 22.93 17.95 -12.96
CA GLU A 400 21.73 18.78 -13.16
C GLU A 400 20.62 18.37 -12.18
N LEU A 401 20.48 17.07 -11.90
CA LEU A 401 19.55 16.56 -10.89
C LEU A 401 19.88 17.08 -9.48
N MET A 402 21.16 17.11 -9.11
CA MET A 402 21.61 17.69 -7.84
C MET A 402 21.36 19.21 -7.77
N LYS A 403 21.43 19.91 -8.91
CA LYS A 403 21.08 21.34 -9.01
C LYS A 403 19.57 21.55 -8.87
N ALA A 404 18.75 20.80 -9.60
CA ALA A 404 17.29 20.85 -9.50
C ALA A 404 16.82 20.57 -8.06
N ALA A 405 17.39 19.55 -7.43
CA ALA A 405 17.14 19.19 -6.03
C ALA A 405 17.61 20.26 -5.02
N GLU A 406 18.63 21.06 -5.35
CA GLU A 406 19.09 22.20 -4.55
C GLU A 406 18.14 23.40 -4.69
N GLU A 407 17.69 23.67 -5.92
CA GLU A 407 16.84 24.81 -6.27
C GLU A 407 15.36 24.57 -5.90
N GLY A 408 14.93 23.32 -5.75
CA GLY A 408 13.56 22.93 -5.39
C GLY A 408 12.67 22.63 -6.60
N ASP A 409 13.26 22.49 -7.79
CA ASP A 409 12.53 22.21 -9.02
C ASP A 409 12.12 20.73 -9.09
N THR A 410 10.94 20.43 -8.56
CA THR A 410 10.33 19.09 -8.56
C THR A 410 10.07 18.55 -9.96
N TYR A 411 9.95 19.42 -10.97
CA TYR A 411 9.76 19.05 -12.37
C TYR A 411 11.08 18.65 -13.03
N ALA A 412 12.15 19.44 -12.86
CA ALA A 412 13.48 19.03 -13.29
C ALA A 412 13.94 17.77 -12.55
N VAL A 413 13.64 17.63 -11.24
CA VAL A 413 13.90 16.39 -10.49
C VAL A 413 13.20 15.17 -11.11
N ARG A 414 11.89 15.23 -11.39
CA ARG A 414 11.14 14.10 -11.99
C ARG A 414 11.62 13.72 -13.38
N ARG A 415 12.09 14.67 -14.20
CA ARG A 415 12.68 14.37 -15.51
C ARG A 415 14.08 13.77 -15.39
N LEU A 416 14.93 14.34 -14.55
CA LEU A 416 16.35 14.00 -14.48
C LEU A 416 16.64 12.76 -13.62
N MET A 417 15.76 12.38 -12.67
CA MET A 417 15.95 11.18 -11.84
C MET A 417 15.99 9.89 -12.66
N ILE A 418 15.29 9.84 -13.80
CA ILE A 418 15.29 8.68 -14.71
C ILE A 418 16.70 8.37 -15.25
N THR A 419 17.58 9.36 -15.34
CA THR A 419 18.92 9.24 -15.97
C THR A 419 20.09 9.62 -15.08
N GLN A 420 19.87 10.36 -13.98
CA GLN A 420 20.93 10.90 -13.10
C GLN A 420 20.82 10.49 -11.62
N SER A 421 19.82 9.68 -11.24
CA SER A 421 19.73 9.13 -9.87
C SER A 421 20.90 8.20 -9.53
N PHE A 422 21.19 8.09 -8.23
CA PHE A 422 22.31 7.33 -7.65
C PHE A 422 23.72 7.83 -8.02
N VAL A 423 23.83 8.87 -8.83
CA VAL A 423 25.09 9.59 -9.07
C VAL A 423 25.48 10.39 -7.82
N ARG A 424 26.79 10.55 -7.60
CA ARG A 424 27.36 11.39 -6.54
C ARG A 424 28.39 12.35 -7.14
N ASP A 425 28.53 13.53 -6.54
CA ASP A 425 29.61 14.46 -6.86
C ASP A 425 30.97 14.04 -6.26
N GLU A 426 32.02 14.87 -6.43
CA GLU A 426 33.35 14.59 -5.89
C GLU A 426 33.38 14.51 -4.34
N GLU A 427 32.40 15.10 -3.66
CA GLU A 427 32.27 15.07 -2.20
C GLU A 427 31.46 13.87 -1.69
N GLY A 428 30.81 13.13 -2.60
CA GLY A 428 29.98 11.97 -2.28
C GLY A 428 28.50 12.29 -2.06
N HIS A 429 28.07 13.53 -2.33
CA HIS A 429 26.68 13.95 -2.17
C HIS A 429 25.82 13.54 -3.36
N SER A 430 24.62 13.00 -3.09
CA SER A 430 23.61 12.67 -4.10
C SER A 430 22.54 13.77 -4.20
N ALA A 431 21.58 13.65 -5.11
CA ALA A 431 20.51 14.64 -5.27
C ALA A 431 19.63 14.77 -4.01
N LEU A 432 19.31 13.65 -3.35
CA LEU A 432 18.63 13.63 -2.06
C LEU A 432 19.39 14.44 -0.99
N ALA A 433 20.73 14.42 -1.01
CA ALA A 433 21.54 15.23 -0.08
C ALA A 433 21.27 16.72 -0.26
N TYR A 434 21.27 17.21 -1.51
CA TYR A 434 21.00 18.61 -1.82
C TYR A 434 19.56 19.03 -1.46
N ALA A 435 18.56 18.19 -1.74
CA ALA A 435 17.18 18.43 -1.31
C ALA A 435 17.08 18.58 0.22
N LEU A 436 17.70 17.67 0.98
CA LEU A 436 17.70 17.71 2.44
C LEU A 436 18.48 18.91 3.01
N PHE A 437 19.64 19.24 2.45
CA PHE A 437 20.44 20.39 2.88
C PHE A 437 19.73 21.73 2.65
N ARG A 438 19.00 21.86 1.54
CA ARG A 438 18.23 23.07 1.18
C ARG A 438 16.79 23.08 1.71
N ARG A 439 16.34 21.97 2.32
CA ARG A 439 15.00 21.79 2.92
C ARG A 439 13.86 21.65 1.90
N GLN A 440 14.17 21.20 0.69
CA GLN A 440 13.21 20.96 -0.39
C GLN A 440 12.47 19.64 -0.13
N THR A 441 11.37 19.69 0.63
CA THR A 441 10.67 18.49 1.12
C THR A 441 10.13 17.61 -0.02
N GLU A 442 9.44 18.20 -0.99
CA GLU A 442 8.87 17.48 -2.13
C GLU A 442 9.95 16.81 -2.99
N CYS A 443 11.08 17.49 -3.22
CA CYS A 443 12.24 16.91 -3.90
C CYS A 443 12.83 15.73 -3.10
N ALA A 444 12.89 15.84 -1.77
CA ALA A 444 13.41 14.77 -0.90
C ALA A 444 12.49 13.53 -0.84
N GLU A 445 11.18 13.70 -0.99
CA GLU A 445 10.23 12.59 -1.10
C GLU A 445 10.38 11.85 -2.44
N LEU A 446 10.48 12.58 -3.56
CA LEU A 446 10.75 12.01 -4.89
C LEU A 446 12.10 11.26 -4.96
N LEU A 447 13.13 11.87 -4.36
CA LEU A 447 14.50 11.34 -4.32
C LEU A 447 14.73 10.33 -3.20
N PHE A 448 13.70 9.94 -2.44
CA PHE A 448 13.87 9.07 -1.28
C PHE A 448 14.45 7.68 -1.64
N HIS A 449 14.37 7.23 -2.88
CA HIS A 449 15.06 6.02 -3.36
C HIS A 449 16.58 6.04 -3.17
N GLU A 450 17.20 7.22 -3.05
CA GLU A 450 18.62 7.38 -2.74
C GLU A 450 18.96 7.17 -1.25
N HIS A 451 17.99 6.97 -0.34
CA HIS A 451 18.23 6.95 1.12
C HIS A 451 19.22 5.89 1.64
N GLN A 452 19.44 4.82 0.86
CA GLN A 452 20.40 3.76 1.17
C GLN A 452 21.84 4.09 0.75
N LEU A 453 22.03 5.10 -0.11
CA LEU A 453 23.35 5.59 -0.50
C LEU A 453 24.12 6.10 0.71
N LYS A 454 25.44 6.07 0.55
CA LYS A 454 26.42 6.57 1.49
C LYS A 454 27.24 7.68 0.86
N ASP A 455 27.62 8.65 1.68
CA ASP A 455 28.64 9.65 1.36
C ASP A 455 30.06 9.03 1.35
N ASN A 456 31.07 9.89 1.18
CA ASN A 456 32.48 9.49 1.23
C ASN A 456 32.97 9.09 2.65
N GLU A 457 32.22 9.41 3.73
CA GLU A 457 32.47 8.90 5.09
C GLU A 457 31.83 7.53 5.36
N GLY A 458 31.03 7.00 4.42
CA GLY A 458 30.30 5.74 4.57
C GLY A 458 29.00 5.85 5.37
N VAL A 459 28.52 7.07 5.64
CA VAL A 459 27.34 7.42 6.41
C VAL A 459 26.10 7.45 5.50
N LYS A 460 25.00 6.80 5.93
CA LYS A 460 23.72 6.83 5.18
C LYS A 460 23.00 8.15 5.37
N TYR A 461 22.23 8.60 4.36
CA TYR A 461 21.50 9.87 4.44
C TYR A 461 20.51 9.98 5.60
N MET A 462 19.86 8.89 6.00
CA MET A 462 19.01 8.89 7.21
C MET A 462 19.79 9.17 8.50
N THR A 463 21.08 8.83 8.57
CA THR A 463 21.95 9.18 9.70
C THR A 463 22.30 10.67 9.70
N HIS A 464 22.53 11.27 8.53
CA HIS A 464 22.69 12.73 8.42
C HIS A 464 21.40 13.48 8.76
N LEU A 465 20.23 13.02 8.30
CA LEU A 465 18.95 13.60 8.70
C LEU A 465 18.73 13.54 10.23
N ASN A 466 19.09 12.44 10.88
CA ASN A 466 19.07 12.35 12.35
C ASN A 466 19.99 13.41 12.99
N ARG A 467 21.27 13.49 12.56
CA ARG A 467 22.23 14.51 13.03
C ARG A 467 21.71 15.94 12.80
N MET A 468 21.06 16.21 11.68
CA MET A 468 20.47 17.52 11.34
C MET A 468 19.26 17.86 12.20
N VAL A 469 18.43 16.89 12.57
CA VAL A 469 17.33 17.06 13.56
C VAL A 469 17.88 17.33 14.95
N GLU A 470 18.88 16.55 15.37
CA GLU A 470 19.50 16.66 16.70
C GLU A 470 20.18 18.02 16.90
N SER A 471 20.92 18.50 15.90
CA SER A 471 21.61 19.80 15.90
C SER A 471 20.75 21.03 15.59
N SER A 472 19.49 20.86 15.17
CA SER A 472 18.57 21.97 14.86
C SER A 472 17.66 22.34 16.04
N TYR A 473 17.18 23.59 16.04
CA TYR A 473 16.30 24.19 17.05
C TYR A 473 15.15 24.97 16.39
N GLY A 474 14.05 25.18 17.11
CA GLY A 474 12.87 25.91 16.64
C GLY A 474 12.22 25.30 15.39
N PRO A 475 11.61 26.11 14.49
CA PRO A 475 10.88 25.63 13.31
C PRO A 475 11.69 24.72 12.39
N LYS A 476 13.02 24.91 12.31
CA LYS A 476 13.89 24.00 11.55
C LYS A 476 13.90 22.58 12.12
N LYS A 477 13.86 22.44 13.46
CA LYS A 477 13.79 21.13 14.13
C LYS A 477 12.45 20.47 13.88
N GLU A 478 11.36 21.22 13.98
CA GLU A 478 9.99 20.75 13.74
C GLU A 478 9.82 20.27 12.29
N MET A 479 10.21 21.09 11.31
CA MET A 479 10.18 20.76 9.89
C MET A 479 11.03 19.52 9.54
N LEU A 480 12.27 19.43 10.04
CA LEU A 480 13.12 18.24 9.81
C LEU A 480 12.62 17.00 10.56
N SER A 481 11.91 17.17 11.69
CA SER A 481 11.28 16.06 12.42
C SER A 481 10.01 15.58 11.71
N SER A 482 9.23 16.49 11.12
CA SER A 482 8.10 16.16 10.23
C SER A 482 8.59 15.35 9.04
N LEU A 483 9.61 15.86 8.33
CA LEU A 483 10.21 15.16 7.20
C LEU A 483 10.77 13.78 7.61
N ARG A 484 11.49 13.68 8.74
CA ARG A 484 11.94 12.40 9.31
C ARG A 484 10.78 11.44 9.64
N SER A 485 9.59 11.96 9.95
CA SER A 485 8.37 11.17 10.20
C SER A 485 7.70 10.74 8.89
N GLN A 486 7.51 11.66 7.94
CA GLN A 486 7.01 11.39 6.58
C GLN A 486 7.86 10.33 5.88
N LEU A 487 9.18 10.51 5.86
CA LEU A 487 10.13 9.55 5.28
C LEU A 487 10.16 8.19 6.02
N LYS A 488 9.67 8.10 7.26
CA LYS A 488 9.41 6.80 7.92
C LYS A 488 8.13 6.15 7.41
N PHE A 489 7.04 6.90 7.23
CA PHE A 489 5.80 6.36 6.66
C PHE A 489 6.02 5.84 5.22
N LEU A 490 6.87 6.51 4.44
CA LEU A 490 7.28 6.06 3.11
C LEU A 490 8.05 4.72 3.08
N THR A 491 8.51 4.18 4.22
CA THR A 491 9.12 2.83 4.29
C THR A 491 8.11 1.69 4.35
N HIS A 492 6.80 1.96 4.44
CA HIS A 492 5.75 0.94 4.30
C HIS A 492 5.54 0.56 2.83
N VAL A 493 6.54 -0.09 2.25
CA VAL A 493 6.44 -0.73 0.93
C VAL A 493 5.76 -2.11 1.05
N PRO A 494 4.88 -2.49 0.10
CA PRO A 494 4.25 -3.81 0.09
C PRO A 494 5.23 -4.90 -0.34
N GLU A 495 4.92 -6.15 0.05
CA GLU A 495 5.68 -7.31 -0.41
C GLU A 495 5.59 -7.47 -1.94
N LEU A 496 6.73 -7.75 -2.56
CA LEU A 496 6.80 -8.17 -3.96
C LEU A 496 6.84 -9.70 -4.04
N PRO A 497 6.09 -10.33 -4.97
CA PRO A 497 6.19 -11.77 -5.22
C PRO A 497 7.62 -12.20 -5.54
N ASP A 498 7.95 -13.44 -5.17
CA ASP A 498 9.24 -14.13 -5.35
C ASP A 498 9.97 -13.96 -6.70
N ILE A 499 9.22 -13.69 -7.77
CA ILE A 499 9.75 -13.49 -9.13
C ILE A 499 10.23 -12.05 -9.33
N LEU A 500 9.54 -11.08 -8.72
CA LEU A 500 9.83 -9.65 -8.78
C LEU A 500 10.83 -9.23 -7.70
N SER A 501 10.72 -9.74 -6.47
CA SER A 501 11.64 -9.41 -5.36
C SER A 501 13.09 -9.83 -5.61
N LYS A 502 13.32 -10.83 -6.49
CA LYS A 502 14.65 -11.25 -6.96
C LYS A 502 15.27 -10.33 -8.02
N LYS A 503 14.50 -9.37 -8.55
CA LYS A 503 14.91 -8.47 -9.65
C LYS A 503 14.84 -7.00 -9.26
N TYR A 504 13.82 -6.61 -8.50
CA TYR A 504 13.44 -5.24 -8.21
C TYR A 504 13.40 -4.98 -6.70
N THR A 505 14.07 -3.92 -6.25
CA THR A 505 13.90 -3.35 -4.92
C THR A 505 12.86 -2.24 -4.99
N ILE A 506 11.71 -2.45 -4.33
CA ILE A 506 10.67 -1.43 -4.15
C ILE A 506 11.11 -0.41 -3.09
N SER A 507 10.81 0.88 -3.28
CA SER A 507 11.36 1.94 -2.42
C SER A 507 10.39 2.96 -1.84
N VAL A 508 9.45 3.48 -2.63
CA VAL A 508 8.59 4.61 -2.20
C VAL A 508 7.33 4.66 -3.06
N GLN A 509 6.19 5.02 -2.47
CA GLN A 509 4.96 5.22 -3.24
C GLN A 509 4.98 6.58 -3.94
N ILE A 510 4.76 6.58 -5.26
CA ILE A 510 4.81 7.79 -6.11
C ILE A 510 3.42 8.23 -6.61
N GLN A 511 2.40 7.38 -6.51
CA GLN A 511 1.02 7.74 -6.86
C GLN A 511 -0.02 7.03 -5.99
N THR A 512 -1.07 7.77 -5.63
CA THR A 512 -2.33 7.31 -5.05
C THR A 512 -3.47 7.62 -6.02
N SER A 513 -3.83 6.68 -6.89
CA SER A 513 -5.00 6.85 -7.76
C SER A 513 -6.29 6.90 -6.93
N LEU A 514 -7.11 7.95 -7.06
CA LEU A 514 -8.54 7.81 -6.77
C LEU A 514 -9.06 6.65 -7.64
N GLY A 515 -9.57 5.59 -7.02
CA GLY A 515 -9.86 4.30 -7.69
C GLY A 515 -9.01 3.11 -7.22
N GLY A 516 -8.06 3.30 -6.29
CA GLY A 516 -7.51 2.22 -5.47
C GLY A 516 -6.53 1.26 -6.15
N SER A 517 -5.46 1.78 -6.76
CA SER A 517 -4.34 0.98 -7.29
C SER A 517 -3.02 1.73 -7.16
N PRO A 518 -2.26 1.55 -6.05
CA PRO A 518 -1.06 2.33 -5.77
C PRO A 518 0.07 2.05 -6.77
N VAL A 519 0.90 3.07 -7.02
CA VAL A 519 2.11 2.97 -7.86
C VAL A 519 3.34 3.28 -7.02
N TYR A 520 4.32 2.39 -7.07
CA TYR A 520 5.59 2.50 -6.35
C TYR A 520 6.77 2.65 -7.29
N LEU A 521 7.74 3.46 -6.89
CA LEU A 521 9.07 3.49 -7.47
C LEU A 521 9.87 2.27 -7.02
N ALA A 522 10.49 1.60 -7.97
CA ALA A 522 11.41 0.49 -7.74
C ALA A 522 12.67 0.65 -8.59
N TYR A 523 13.71 -0.12 -8.27
CA TYR A 523 14.94 -0.17 -9.07
C TYR A 523 15.50 -1.58 -9.17
N ASP A 524 16.22 -1.88 -10.26
CA ASP A 524 16.87 -3.18 -10.47
C ASP A 524 18.28 -3.27 -9.86
N GLY A 525 18.93 -4.43 -10.02
CA GLY A 525 20.31 -4.66 -9.56
C GLY A 525 21.39 -3.83 -10.28
N VAL A 526 21.03 -3.07 -11.32
CA VAL A 526 21.90 -2.11 -12.04
C VAL A 526 21.49 -0.66 -11.69
N LEU A 527 20.58 -0.49 -10.73
CA LEU A 527 20.02 0.79 -10.25
C LEU A 527 19.20 1.56 -11.29
N LYS A 528 18.70 0.89 -12.35
CA LYS A 528 17.73 1.52 -13.25
C LYS A 528 16.38 1.65 -12.54
N LEU A 529 15.71 2.80 -12.68
CA LEU A 529 14.37 3.07 -12.13
C LEU A 529 13.23 2.46 -12.96
N PHE A 530 12.19 1.99 -12.27
CA PHE A 530 10.95 1.41 -12.81
C PHE A 530 9.74 1.85 -11.98
N ALA A 531 8.55 1.77 -12.56
CA ALA A 531 7.28 1.90 -11.84
C ALA A 531 6.63 0.52 -11.65
N ILE A 532 6.13 0.23 -10.44
CA ILE A 532 5.34 -0.95 -10.13
C ILE A 532 3.94 -0.50 -9.69
N LYS A 533 2.93 -0.70 -10.54
CA LYS A 533 1.52 -0.55 -10.17
C LYS A 533 1.00 -1.86 -9.59
N ILE A 534 0.23 -1.78 -8.51
CA ILE A 534 -0.41 -2.92 -7.86
C ILE A 534 -1.93 -2.76 -7.95
N ILE A 535 -2.62 -3.78 -8.45
CA ILE A 535 -4.08 -3.79 -8.64
C ILE A 535 -4.67 -5.00 -7.92
N SER A 536 -5.63 -4.76 -7.01
CA SER A 536 -6.34 -5.84 -6.32
C SER A 536 -7.19 -6.67 -7.28
N ALA A 537 -6.98 -7.98 -7.24
CA ALA A 537 -7.44 -8.97 -8.21
C ALA A 537 -8.03 -10.20 -7.50
N SER A 538 -9.11 -9.97 -6.73
CA SER A 538 -9.77 -10.95 -5.86
C SER A 538 -10.58 -12.04 -6.57
N SER A 539 -10.63 -12.05 -7.91
CA SER A 539 -11.64 -12.81 -8.67
C SER A 539 -11.19 -13.25 -10.07
N LEU A 540 -9.92 -13.61 -10.25
CA LEU A 540 -9.36 -14.08 -11.53
C LEU A 540 -8.77 -15.49 -11.45
N GLY A 541 -9.13 -16.32 -12.43
CA GLY A 541 -8.65 -17.70 -12.58
C GLY A 541 -7.48 -17.84 -13.55
N GLU A 542 -6.94 -19.06 -13.67
CA GLU A 542 -5.72 -19.37 -14.42
C GLU A 542 -5.83 -19.14 -15.95
N GLU A 543 -7.04 -19.01 -16.52
CA GLU A 543 -7.27 -18.54 -17.90
C GLU A 543 -6.58 -17.19 -18.21
N SER A 544 -6.29 -16.40 -17.16
CA SER A 544 -5.60 -15.12 -17.25
C SER A 544 -4.21 -15.23 -17.90
N GLN A 545 -3.46 -16.33 -17.71
CA GLN A 545 -2.01 -16.34 -18.01
C GLN A 545 -1.72 -16.09 -19.50
N ASN A 546 -2.46 -16.72 -20.41
CA ASN A 546 -2.32 -16.47 -21.85
C ASN A 546 -2.66 -15.01 -22.22
N SER A 547 -3.57 -14.37 -21.49
CA SER A 547 -3.92 -12.95 -21.66
C SER A 547 -2.84 -12.03 -21.11
N LEU A 548 -2.19 -12.39 -19.99
CA LEU A 548 -1.03 -11.66 -19.46
C LEU A 548 0.14 -11.70 -20.44
N ASP A 549 0.48 -12.88 -20.97
CA ASP A 549 1.61 -13.03 -21.90
C ASP A 549 1.31 -12.41 -23.27
N LYS A 550 0.04 -12.40 -23.71
CA LYS A 550 -0.41 -11.57 -24.83
C LYS A 550 -0.12 -10.09 -24.58
N LEU A 551 -0.47 -9.54 -23.42
CA LEU A 551 -0.26 -8.13 -23.09
C LEU A 551 1.24 -7.77 -22.95
N LYS A 552 2.09 -8.67 -22.43
CA LYS A 552 3.56 -8.50 -22.45
C LYS A 552 4.15 -8.37 -23.86
N SER A 553 3.48 -8.91 -24.89
CA SER A 553 3.93 -8.82 -26.29
C SER A 553 3.63 -7.47 -26.97
N TYR A 554 3.06 -6.49 -26.26
CA TYR A 554 2.69 -5.19 -26.81
C TYR A 554 3.87 -4.22 -26.68
N VAL A 555 4.52 -3.94 -27.81
CA VAL A 555 5.65 -3.02 -27.94
C VAL A 555 5.35 -2.08 -29.10
N HIS A 556 5.20 -0.78 -28.78
CA HIS A 556 4.88 0.29 -29.72
C HIS A 556 5.34 1.63 -29.13
N GLU A 557 5.76 2.59 -29.96
CA GLU A 557 6.34 3.86 -29.52
C GLU A 557 5.41 4.71 -28.63
N ASN A 558 4.09 4.61 -28.83
CA ASN A 558 3.08 5.32 -28.04
C ASN A 558 2.34 4.44 -27.01
N VAL A 559 2.90 3.30 -26.60
CA VAL A 559 2.25 2.36 -25.67
C VAL A 559 3.23 1.97 -24.56
N LEU A 560 2.85 2.22 -23.30
CA LEU A 560 3.69 1.95 -22.13
C LEU A 560 3.90 0.43 -21.96
N THR A 561 5.06 -0.07 -22.38
CA THR A 561 5.34 -1.51 -22.44
C THR A 561 5.37 -2.13 -21.04
N TYR A 562 4.57 -3.19 -20.84
CA TYR A 562 4.63 -4.01 -19.63
C TYR A 562 5.91 -4.85 -19.63
N ARG A 563 6.93 -4.41 -18.87
CA ARG A 563 8.23 -5.10 -18.72
C ARG A 563 8.05 -6.45 -18.05
N GLU A 564 7.32 -6.47 -16.93
CA GLU A 564 6.84 -7.69 -16.29
C GLU A 564 5.39 -7.52 -15.84
N LEU A 565 4.64 -8.61 -15.89
CA LEU A 565 3.22 -8.63 -15.60
C LEU A 565 2.92 -9.95 -14.88
N THR A 566 2.72 -9.87 -13.57
CA THR A 566 2.80 -11.00 -12.64
C THR A 566 1.58 -11.03 -11.73
N MET A 567 0.80 -12.11 -11.80
CA MET A 567 -0.27 -12.36 -10.84
C MET A 567 0.29 -13.02 -9.58
N SER A 568 -0.08 -12.51 -8.42
CA SER A 568 0.12 -13.18 -7.13
C SER A 568 -1.21 -13.69 -6.60
N SER A 569 -1.35 -15.01 -6.55
CA SER A 569 -2.48 -15.67 -5.88
C SER A 569 -2.42 -15.50 -4.35
N TYR A 570 -1.21 -15.43 -3.79
CA TYR A 570 -0.97 -15.20 -2.35
C TYR A 570 -1.33 -13.77 -1.91
N LEU A 571 -0.95 -12.75 -2.70
CA LEU A 571 -1.22 -11.34 -2.38
C LEU A 571 -2.54 -10.83 -3.01
N HIS A 572 -3.32 -11.71 -3.64
CA HIS A 572 -4.56 -11.39 -4.37
C HIS A 572 -4.47 -10.15 -5.28
N ALA A 573 -3.35 -10.01 -6.00
CA ALA A 573 -3.02 -8.79 -6.73
C ALA A 573 -2.26 -9.05 -8.05
N LEU A 574 -2.53 -8.20 -9.03
CA LEU A 574 -1.74 -8.05 -10.26
C LEU A 574 -0.64 -7.02 -10.01
N PHE A 575 0.60 -7.39 -10.34
CA PHE A 575 1.76 -6.51 -10.33
C PHE A 575 2.14 -6.19 -11.78
N LEU A 576 2.16 -4.89 -12.11
CA LEU A 576 2.49 -4.37 -13.43
C LEU A 576 3.77 -3.56 -13.32
N VAL A 577 4.85 -4.04 -13.93
CA VAL A 577 6.15 -3.35 -13.97
C VAL A 577 6.30 -2.67 -15.33
N THR A 578 6.58 -1.37 -15.33
CA THR A 578 6.87 -0.57 -16.53
C THR A 578 8.15 0.23 -16.33
N ASP A 579 8.70 0.79 -17.40
CA ASP A 579 9.65 1.88 -17.25
C ASP A 579 9.01 3.05 -16.48
N LEU A 580 9.83 3.83 -15.78
CA LEU A 580 9.38 5.04 -15.09
C LEU A 580 9.12 6.16 -16.12
N CYS A 581 7.96 6.80 -16.04
CA CYS A 581 7.61 8.00 -16.80
C CYS A 581 7.68 9.25 -15.89
N CYS A 582 7.79 10.44 -16.49
CA CYS A 582 7.94 11.68 -15.74
C CYS A 582 6.62 12.14 -15.09
N TYR A 583 5.55 12.11 -15.90
CA TYR A 583 4.22 12.65 -15.59
C TYR A 583 3.12 11.86 -16.29
N THR A 584 1.91 11.95 -15.75
CA THR A 584 0.66 11.82 -16.51
C THR A 584 0.37 13.09 -17.32
N LEU A 585 -0.53 12.99 -18.31
CA LEU A 585 -1.07 14.16 -19.01
C LEU A 585 -1.88 15.06 -18.07
N GLU A 586 -2.49 14.50 -17.02
CA GLU A 586 -3.17 15.29 -15.97
C GLU A 586 -2.19 16.21 -15.23
N GLU A 587 -1.08 15.67 -14.73
CA GLU A 587 -0.04 16.45 -14.02
C GLU A 587 0.58 17.54 -14.91
N GLU A 588 0.87 17.25 -16.19
CA GLU A 588 1.40 18.24 -17.15
C GLU A 588 0.37 19.32 -17.53
N TYR A 589 -0.91 18.94 -17.69
CA TYR A 589 -2.00 19.89 -17.91
C TYR A 589 -2.15 20.84 -16.71
N GLU A 590 -2.22 20.30 -15.49
CA GLU A 590 -2.32 21.13 -14.29
C GLU A 590 -1.10 22.02 -14.10
N ARG A 591 0.11 21.54 -14.41
CA ARG A 591 1.34 22.36 -14.38
C ARG A 591 1.20 23.59 -15.27
N ARG A 592 0.82 23.40 -16.54
CA ARG A 592 0.66 24.51 -17.50
C ARG A 592 -0.42 25.49 -17.05
N MET A 593 -1.58 24.99 -16.61
CA MET A 593 -2.66 25.83 -16.06
C MET A 593 -2.20 26.66 -14.85
N ARG A 594 -1.36 26.11 -13.96
CA ARG A 594 -0.77 26.83 -12.81
C ARG A 594 0.29 27.86 -13.20
N GLN A 595 0.79 27.84 -14.44
CA GLN A 595 1.82 28.76 -14.97
C GLN A 595 1.28 29.67 -16.09
N GLU A 596 -0.03 29.65 -16.33
CA GLU A 596 -0.72 30.35 -17.44
C GLU A 596 -0.17 29.97 -18.84
N GLU A 597 0.49 28.81 -18.95
CA GLU A 597 0.95 28.24 -20.21
C GLU A 597 -0.20 27.56 -20.96
N SER A 598 -0.20 27.63 -22.29
CA SER A 598 -1.12 26.89 -23.14
C SER A 598 -0.37 25.90 -24.03
N PHE A 599 -1.02 24.81 -24.44
CA PHE A 599 -0.50 23.90 -25.46
C PHE A 599 -0.60 24.57 -26.84
N SER A 600 0.41 24.41 -27.68
CA SER A 600 0.36 24.86 -29.08
C SER A 600 -0.54 23.96 -29.93
N ASP A 601 -0.99 24.45 -31.07
CA ASP A 601 -1.80 23.64 -32.00
C ASP A 601 -0.99 22.43 -32.52
N ASP A 602 0.33 22.59 -32.71
CA ASP A 602 1.24 21.51 -33.11
C ASP A 602 1.42 20.45 -32.02
N GLU A 603 1.50 20.86 -30.75
CA GLU A 603 1.53 19.94 -29.60
C GLU A 603 0.24 19.12 -29.51
N ILE A 604 -0.93 19.74 -29.75
CA ILE A 604 -2.24 19.08 -29.71
C ILE A 604 -2.41 18.13 -30.91
N CYS A 605 -1.97 18.54 -32.11
CA CYS A 605 -1.92 17.66 -33.30
C CYS A 605 -0.99 16.46 -33.08
N SER A 606 0.21 16.70 -32.51
CA SER A 606 1.19 15.64 -32.19
C SER A 606 0.64 14.66 -31.14
N PHE A 607 0.02 15.16 -30.07
CA PHE A 607 -0.68 14.36 -29.07
C PHE A 607 -1.77 13.49 -29.72
N LEU A 608 -2.67 14.08 -30.51
CA LEU A 608 -3.74 13.34 -31.20
C LEU A 608 -3.19 12.24 -32.11
N ASN A 609 -2.13 12.52 -32.86
CA ASN A 609 -1.54 11.57 -33.81
C ASN A 609 -0.86 10.40 -33.10
N GLN A 610 -0.02 10.69 -32.10
CA GLN A 610 0.63 9.68 -31.23
C GLN A 610 -0.39 8.77 -30.55
N MET A 611 -1.46 9.33 -29.97
CA MET A 611 -2.49 8.53 -29.33
C MET A 611 -3.35 7.74 -30.32
N ALA A 612 -3.67 8.30 -31.48
CA ALA A 612 -4.40 7.57 -32.52
C ALA A 612 -3.61 6.36 -33.03
N ARG A 613 -2.28 6.49 -33.23
CA ARG A 613 -1.37 5.37 -33.56
C ARG A 613 -1.32 4.32 -32.46
N GLY A 614 -1.13 4.74 -31.19
CA GLY A 614 -1.09 3.82 -30.06
C GLY A 614 -2.38 3.00 -29.88
N LEU A 615 -3.54 3.66 -29.98
CA LEU A 615 -4.85 2.99 -29.93
C LEU A 615 -5.06 2.06 -31.13
N GLU A 616 -4.65 2.47 -32.33
CA GLU A 616 -4.75 1.65 -33.55
C GLU A 616 -3.90 0.38 -33.43
N TYR A 617 -2.71 0.46 -32.84
CA TYR A 617 -1.89 -0.71 -32.51
C TYR A 617 -2.57 -1.65 -31.51
N ILE A 618 -3.10 -1.11 -30.40
CA ILE A 618 -3.82 -1.89 -29.37
C ILE A 618 -5.05 -2.59 -29.99
N ARG A 619 -5.79 -1.89 -30.85
CA ARG A 619 -6.94 -2.40 -31.62
C ARG A 619 -6.53 -3.55 -32.53
N ASN A 620 -5.44 -3.40 -33.28
CA ASN A 620 -4.96 -4.41 -34.23
C ASN A 620 -4.35 -5.64 -33.55
N LYS A 621 -3.94 -5.54 -32.27
CA LYS A 621 -3.63 -6.69 -31.41
C LYS A 621 -4.89 -7.38 -30.84
N GLY A 622 -6.10 -6.88 -31.09
CA GLY A 622 -7.35 -7.44 -30.60
C GLY A 622 -7.60 -7.17 -29.10
N SER A 623 -7.38 -5.93 -28.68
CA SER A 623 -7.80 -5.37 -27.39
C SER A 623 -8.35 -3.95 -27.60
N LEU A 624 -9.03 -3.39 -26.59
CA LEU A 624 -9.52 -2.01 -26.58
C LEU A 624 -9.03 -1.30 -25.32
N HIS A 625 -9.08 0.04 -25.30
CA HIS A 625 -8.70 0.79 -24.11
C HIS A 625 -9.89 0.98 -23.15
N GLN A 626 -11.04 1.40 -23.67
CA GLN A 626 -12.35 1.54 -22.99
C GLN A 626 -12.42 2.60 -21.87
N HIS A 627 -11.31 2.92 -21.19
CA HIS A 627 -11.24 3.88 -20.08
C HIS A 627 -10.12 4.92 -20.31
N LEU A 628 -10.10 5.56 -21.48
CA LEU A 628 -9.07 6.53 -21.84
C LEU A 628 -9.34 7.91 -21.20
N SER A 629 -8.36 8.44 -20.49
CA SER A 629 -8.38 9.79 -19.89
C SER A 629 -6.95 10.27 -19.61
N PRO A 630 -6.73 11.54 -19.20
CA PRO A 630 -5.40 12.08 -18.92
C PRO A 630 -4.59 11.32 -17.85
N ARG A 631 -5.25 10.57 -16.98
CA ARG A 631 -4.61 9.70 -15.95
C ARG A 631 -3.99 8.43 -16.54
N ASN A 632 -4.41 8.05 -17.75
CA ASN A 632 -3.96 6.86 -18.46
C ASN A 632 -3.03 7.16 -19.64
N VAL A 633 -2.62 8.42 -19.81
CA VAL A 633 -1.57 8.84 -20.74
C VAL A 633 -0.39 9.40 -19.96
N TYR A 634 0.81 8.93 -20.25
CA TYR A 634 2.06 9.33 -19.60
C TYR A 634 3.01 10.01 -20.59
N LEU A 635 3.92 10.84 -20.08
CA LEU A 635 5.00 11.45 -20.85
C LEU A 635 6.35 10.82 -20.43
N ASN A 636 7.14 10.37 -21.40
CA ASN A 636 8.52 9.93 -21.15
C ASN A 636 9.48 11.14 -21.00
N SER A 637 10.77 10.89 -20.78
CA SER A 637 11.80 11.94 -20.64
C SER A 637 12.02 12.81 -21.90
N GLU A 638 11.61 12.30 -23.06
CA GLU A 638 11.76 12.88 -24.39
C GLU A 638 10.52 13.67 -24.84
N GLY A 639 9.40 13.57 -24.11
CA GLY A 639 8.13 14.21 -24.46
C GLY A 639 7.18 13.35 -25.32
N THR A 640 7.49 12.08 -25.53
CA THR A 640 6.59 11.13 -26.21
C THR A 640 5.44 10.73 -25.30
N TYR A 641 4.22 10.75 -25.83
CA TYR A 641 3.00 10.31 -25.15
C TYR A 641 2.83 8.79 -25.21
N LEU A 642 2.57 8.16 -24.07
CA LEU A 642 2.45 6.72 -23.87
C LEU A 642 1.09 6.35 -23.27
N ILE A 643 0.35 5.48 -23.94
CA ILE A 643 -0.90 4.90 -23.42
C ILE A 643 -0.56 3.83 -22.37
N ALA A 644 -1.11 3.96 -21.17
CA ALA A 644 -0.95 3.02 -20.05
C ALA A 644 -2.30 2.37 -19.68
N ASN A 645 -2.28 1.32 -18.86
CA ASN A 645 -3.48 0.62 -18.36
C ASN A 645 -4.37 -0.06 -19.44
N TYR A 646 -3.87 -0.20 -20.68
CA TYR A 646 -4.57 -0.86 -21.79
C TYR A 646 -4.83 -2.35 -21.56
N GLY A 647 -5.93 -2.87 -22.10
CA GLY A 647 -6.30 -4.29 -21.98
C GLY A 647 -6.71 -4.74 -20.57
N LEU A 648 -6.47 -3.94 -19.52
CA LEU A 648 -6.83 -4.29 -18.14
C LEU A 648 -8.35 -4.41 -17.94
N GLY A 649 -9.18 -3.71 -18.71
CA GLY A 649 -10.63 -3.91 -18.72
C GLY A 649 -11.06 -5.30 -19.21
N GLN A 650 -10.36 -5.81 -20.23
CA GLN A 650 -10.57 -7.16 -20.78
C GLN A 650 -10.03 -8.24 -19.84
N LEU A 651 -8.91 -7.98 -19.17
CA LEU A 651 -8.25 -8.91 -18.24
C LEU A 651 -8.95 -9.00 -16.87
N LEU A 652 -9.36 -7.86 -16.30
CA LEU A 652 -9.85 -7.74 -14.92
C LEU A 652 -11.39 -7.61 -14.82
N GLY A 653 -12.06 -7.52 -15.98
CA GLY A 653 -13.52 -7.48 -16.11
C GLY A 653 -14.18 -6.17 -15.67
N SER A 654 -15.51 -6.12 -15.84
CA SER A 654 -16.35 -4.94 -15.56
C SER A 654 -16.24 -4.43 -14.12
N SER A 655 -15.95 -5.30 -13.15
CA SER A 655 -15.80 -4.88 -11.75
C SER A 655 -14.56 -3.99 -11.53
N TYR A 656 -13.46 -4.21 -12.27
CA TYR A 656 -12.29 -3.33 -12.24
C TYR A 656 -12.61 -1.99 -12.92
N LEU A 657 -13.31 -2.02 -14.05
CA LEU A 657 -13.75 -0.84 -14.78
C LEU A 657 -14.67 0.07 -13.94
N GLN A 658 -15.52 -0.51 -13.09
CA GLN A 658 -16.31 0.22 -12.09
C GLN A 658 -15.44 0.75 -10.94
N ARG A 659 -14.46 -0.02 -10.44
CA ARG A 659 -13.60 0.36 -9.30
C ARG A 659 -12.62 1.50 -9.59
N GLN A 660 -12.11 1.65 -10.81
CA GLN A 660 -11.14 2.71 -11.14
C GLN A 660 -11.74 4.13 -11.08
N GLY A 661 -13.05 4.28 -10.84
CA GLY A 661 -13.74 5.56 -10.84
C GLY A 661 -14.14 5.96 -12.26
N ILE A 662 -15.37 6.44 -12.40
CA ILE A 662 -15.88 6.91 -13.70
C ILE A 662 -15.33 8.31 -13.91
N ASP A 663 -14.24 8.40 -14.68
CA ASP A 663 -13.67 9.63 -15.26
C ASP A 663 -14.58 10.12 -16.42
N GLY A 664 -15.87 10.28 -16.07
CA GLY A 664 -16.99 10.14 -16.99
C GLY A 664 -17.08 11.25 -18.04
N MET A 665 -16.49 12.41 -17.75
CA MET A 665 -16.49 13.52 -18.69
C MET A 665 -15.70 13.20 -19.97
N TYR A 666 -14.81 12.18 -19.94
CA TYR A 666 -14.11 11.63 -21.10
C TYR A 666 -14.81 10.43 -21.75
N GLN A 667 -15.90 9.89 -21.18
CA GLN A 667 -16.61 8.72 -21.73
C GLN A 667 -17.61 9.12 -22.82
N ALA A 668 -17.82 8.19 -23.77
CA ALA A 668 -18.68 8.41 -24.93
C ALA A 668 -20.18 8.17 -24.61
N PRO A 669 -21.13 8.87 -25.27
CA PRO A 669 -22.57 8.78 -24.98
C PRO A 669 -23.15 7.36 -25.04
N GLU A 670 -22.62 6.50 -25.93
CA GLU A 670 -23.08 5.13 -26.09
C GLU A 670 -22.70 4.22 -24.90
N VAL A 671 -21.63 4.55 -24.16
CA VAL A 671 -21.18 3.78 -22.99
C VAL A 671 -22.21 3.89 -21.86
N TYR A 672 -22.74 5.09 -21.64
CA TYR A 672 -23.87 5.34 -20.74
C TYR A 672 -25.17 4.69 -21.20
N SER A 673 -25.31 4.40 -22.49
CA SER A 673 -26.50 3.82 -23.10
C SER A 673 -26.50 2.28 -23.08
N GLY A 674 -25.55 1.65 -22.38
CA GLY A 674 -25.48 0.20 -22.21
C GLY A 674 -24.80 -0.57 -23.36
N PHE A 675 -24.27 0.12 -24.37
CA PHE A 675 -23.50 -0.51 -25.45
C PHE A 675 -22.02 -0.56 -25.04
N PRO A 676 -21.44 -1.75 -24.81
CA PRO A 676 -20.05 -1.87 -24.36
C PRO A 676 -19.07 -1.32 -25.41
N GLY A 677 -18.06 -0.60 -24.94
CA GLY A 677 -17.23 0.30 -25.75
C GLY A 677 -16.61 -0.34 -26.98
N ASN A 678 -16.81 0.32 -28.12
CA ASN A 678 -16.16 0.04 -29.40
C ASN A 678 -14.97 1.00 -29.62
N SER A 679 -14.19 0.85 -30.70
CA SER A 679 -13.04 1.73 -30.96
C SER A 679 -13.40 3.18 -31.36
N LYS A 680 -14.69 3.54 -31.48
CA LYS A 680 -15.17 4.93 -31.64
C LYS A 680 -15.38 5.62 -30.29
N ALA A 681 -15.52 4.86 -29.20
CA ALA A 681 -15.56 5.40 -27.84
C ALA A 681 -14.18 5.95 -27.44
N ASP A 682 -13.10 5.19 -27.71
CA ASP A 682 -11.72 5.65 -27.47
C ASP A 682 -11.39 6.93 -28.31
N VAL A 683 -11.95 7.04 -29.54
CA VAL A 683 -11.87 8.25 -30.39
C VAL A 683 -12.58 9.46 -29.78
N TRP A 684 -13.74 9.26 -29.16
CA TRP A 684 -14.44 10.33 -28.43
C TRP A 684 -13.62 10.82 -27.24
N SER A 685 -13.04 9.91 -26.45
CA SER A 685 -12.17 10.26 -25.33
C SER A 685 -10.97 11.10 -25.78
N LEU A 686 -10.33 10.77 -26.93
CA LEU A 686 -9.32 11.65 -27.54
C LEU A 686 -9.87 13.03 -27.93
N GLY A 687 -11.09 13.09 -28.47
CA GLY A 687 -11.77 14.37 -28.76
C GLY A 687 -11.96 15.23 -27.51
N VAL A 688 -12.39 14.64 -26.39
CA VAL A 688 -12.55 15.35 -25.12
C VAL A 688 -11.19 15.83 -24.59
N MET A 689 -10.16 14.97 -24.62
CA MET A 689 -8.81 15.32 -24.16
C MET A 689 -8.21 16.46 -25.00
N ALA A 690 -8.29 16.39 -26.33
CA ALA A 690 -7.79 17.44 -27.21
C ALA A 690 -8.59 18.75 -27.09
N TYR A 691 -9.91 18.70 -26.86
CA TYR A 691 -10.70 19.88 -26.50
C TYR A 691 -10.21 20.51 -25.19
N HIS A 692 -9.90 19.68 -24.18
CA HIS A 692 -9.42 20.15 -22.87
C HIS A 692 -8.07 20.86 -23.01
N LEU A 693 -7.11 20.25 -23.71
CA LEU A 693 -5.82 20.87 -24.04
C LEU A 693 -5.95 22.14 -24.90
N SER A 694 -6.97 22.21 -25.77
CA SER A 694 -7.23 23.39 -26.62
C SER A 694 -7.75 24.60 -25.85
N THR A 695 -8.56 24.37 -24.80
CA THR A 695 -9.41 25.42 -24.19
C THR A 695 -9.21 25.66 -22.69
N GLY A 696 -8.49 24.79 -21.97
CA GLY A 696 -8.41 24.86 -20.49
C GLY A 696 -9.72 24.50 -19.78
N SER A 697 -10.66 23.85 -20.49
CA SER A 697 -11.97 23.45 -19.94
C SER A 697 -12.48 22.17 -20.58
N LEU A 698 -13.35 21.42 -19.88
CA LEU A 698 -14.05 20.28 -20.47
C LEU A 698 -15.16 20.74 -21.45
N PRO A 699 -15.44 19.99 -22.52
CA PRO A 699 -16.51 20.32 -23.48
C PRO A 699 -17.92 20.15 -22.90
N PHE A 700 -18.05 19.37 -21.83
CA PHE A 700 -19.31 19.01 -21.17
C PHE A 700 -19.20 19.24 -19.66
N SER A 701 -20.26 19.76 -19.04
CA SER A 701 -20.34 20.00 -17.58
C SER A 701 -21.03 18.87 -16.80
N SER A 702 -21.72 17.96 -17.50
CA SER A 702 -22.51 16.89 -16.91
C SER A 702 -22.73 15.72 -17.89
N ILE A 703 -23.16 14.57 -17.36
CA ILE A 703 -23.58 13.42 -18.20
C ILE A 703 -24.78 13.79 -19.08
N ALA A 704 -25.64 14.71 -18.65
CA ALA A 704 -26.74 15.21 -19.48
C ALA A 704 -26.24 15.98 -20.70
N ASP A 705 -25.16 16.77 -20.58
CA ASP A 705 -24.55 17.50 -21.70
C ASP A 705 -23.88 16.54 -22.70
N ILE A 706 -23.23 15.47 -22.21
CA ILE A 706 -22.68 14.37 -23.03
C ILE A 706 -23.80 13.68 -23.81
N LEU A 707 -24.91 13.34 -23.15
CA LEU A 707 -26.07 12.71 -23.76
C LEU A 707 -26.85 13.66 -24.68
N ALA A 708 -26.76 14.98 -24.49
CA ALA A 708 -27.22 15.99 -25.45
C ALA A 708 -26.31 16.03 -26.69
N GLY A 709 -24.99 15.99 -26.49
CA GLY A 709 -23.97 16.00 -27.54
C GLY A 709 -23.63 17.39 -28.08
N SER A 710 -23.92 18.44 -27.32
CA SER A 710 -23.65 19.84 -27.68
C SER A 710 -22.60 20.44 -26.76
N PHE A 711 -21.50 20.91 -27.33
CA PHE A 711 -20.39 21.59 -26.65
C PHE A 711 -20.12 22.96 -27.27
N LYS A 712 -19.33 23.81 -26.61
CA LYS A 712 -19.00 25.17 -27.10
C LYS A 712 -17.99 25.09 -28.27
N PRO A 713 -18.08 25.93 -29.31
CA PRO A 713 -17.05 25.99 -30.34
C PRO A 713 -15.67 26.35 -29.78
N ILE A 714 -14.62 25.70 -30.29
CA ILE A 714 -13.23 26.03 -29.95
C ILE A 714 -12.85 27.35 -30.65
N MET A 715 -12.63 28.39 -29.85
CA MET A 715 -12.21 29.71 -30.31
C MET A 715 -10.68 29.84 -30.31
N ASN A 716 -10.14 30.76 -31.12
CA ASN A 716 -8.71 31.14 -31.12
C ASN A 716 -7.72 29.99 -31.41
N ARG A 717 -8.15 28.98 -32.19
CA ARG A 717 -7.33 27.82 -32.63
C ARG A 717 -7.44 27.63 -34.14
N ASN A 718 -6.50 26.88 -34.73
CA ASN A 718 -6.49 26.52 -36.15
C ASN A 718 -7.80 25.81 -36.54
N GLN A 719 -8.47 26.33 -37.57
CA GLN A 719 -9.76 25.82 -38.04
C GLN A 719 -9.74 24.33 -38.39
N LYS A 720 -8.62 23.78 -38.90
CA LYS A 720 -8.50 22.34 -39.20
C LYS A 720 -8.40 21.51 -37.92
N LEU A 721 -7.64 21.96 -36.92
CA LEU A 721 -7.58 21.33 -35.59
C LEU A 721 -8.96 21.34 -34.90
N SER A 722 -9.63 22.49 -34.84
CA SER A 722 -10.98 22.62 -34.27
C SER A 722 -12.00 21.70 -34.99
N THR A 723 -11.85 21.52 -36.30
CA THR A 723 -12.70 20.63 -37.12
C THR A 723 -12.40 19.16 -36.83
N ILE A 724 -11.13 18.76 -36.67
CA ILE A 724 -10.74 17.40 -36.30
C ILE A 724 -11.27 17.04 -34.90
N ILE A 725 -11.12 17.94 -33.91
CA ILE A 725 -11.65 17.72 -32.56
C ILE A 725 -13.17 17.59 -32.58
N ALA A 726 -13.87 18.47 -33.30
CA ALA A 726 -15.33 18.40 -33.44
C ALA A 726 -15.81 17.11 -34.13
N TRP A 727 -15.03 16.59 -35.08
CA TRP A 727 -15.32 15.31 -35.75
C TRP A 727 -15.10 14.09 -34.83
N CYS A 728 -14.11 14.14 -33.94
CA CYS A 728 -13.97 13.15 -32.86
C CYS A 728 -15.13 13.21 -31.85
N LEU A 729 -15.70 14.39 -31.63
CA LEU A 729 -16.85 14.65 -30.75
C LEU A 729 -18.22 14.55 -31.47
N GLU A 730 -18.30 13.93 -32.65
CA GLU A 730 -19.60 13.64 -33.28
C GLU A 730 -20.42 12.67 -32.41
N LYS A 731 -21.68 13.04 -32.11
CA LYS A 731 -22.52 12.30 -31.16
C LYS A 731 -22.71 10.83 -31.57
N GLN A 732 -22.94 10.60 -32.86
CA GLN A 732 -23.19 9.26 -33.41
C GLN A 732 -21.86 8.53 -33.70
N PRO A 733 -21.60 7.32 -33.14
CA PRO A 733 -20.32 6.62 -33.28
C PRO A 733 -19.86 6.41 -34.73
N ASP A 734 -20.80 6.15 -35.65
CA ASP A 734 -20.50 5.89 -37.07
C ASP A 734 -19.97 7.12 -37.80
N LYS A 735 -20.35 8.33 -37.35
CA LYS A 735 -19.89 9.59 -37.95
C LYS A 735 -18.47 9.99 -37.54
N ARG A 736 -18.05 9.63 -36.33
CA ARG A 736 -16.69 9.89 -35.81
C ARG A 736 -15.63 9.27 -36.76
N PRO A 737 -14.37 9.73 -36.76
CA PRO A 737 -13.32 9.07 -37.53
C PRO A 737 -13.13 7.59 -37.16
N THR A 738 -12.46 6.83 -38.02
CA THR A 738 -11.71 5.65 -37.58
C THR A 738 -10.30 6.10 -37.17
N LEU A 739 -9.65 5.40 -36.25
CA LEU A 739 -8.29 5.77 -35.79
C LEU A 739 -7.31 5.89 -36.97
N LEU A 740 -7.33 4.94 -37.90
CA LEU A 740 -6.57 5.01 -39.16
C LEU A 740 -6.85 6.30 -39.95
N LYS A 741 -8.12 6.68 -40.16
CA LYS A 741 -8.47 7.90 -40.92
C LYS A 741 -8.10 9.18 -40.14
N LEU A 742 -8.18 9.16 -38.81
CA LEU A 742 -7.71 10.26 -37.96
C LEU A 742 -6.21 10.47 -38.12
N VAL A 743 -5.40 9.40 -38.11
CA VAL A 743 -3.96 9.45 -38.41
C VAL A 743 -3.72 10.03 -39.81
N CYS A 744 -4.43 9.57 -40.84
CA CYS A 744 -4.26 10.11 -42.21
C CYS A 744 -4.54 11.63 -42.32
N GLU A 745 -5.55 12.16 -41.63
CA GLU A 745 -5.89 13.58 -41.68
C GLU A 745 -4.91 14.46 -40.89
N LEU A 746 -4.28 13.89 -39.84
CA LEU A 746 -3.24 14.50 -39.01
C LEU A 746 -1.84 14.42 -39.65
N ASP A 747 -1.55 13.35 -40.38
CA ASP A 747 -0.35 13.28 -41.22
C ASP A 747 -0.47 14.21 -42.42
N ALA A 748 -1.69 14.50 -42.89
CA ALA A 748 -1.98 15.59 -43.81
C ALA A 748 -2.12 16.98 -43.14
N THR A 749 -1.56 17.18 -41.93
CA THR A 749 -1.30 18.51 -41.34
C THR A 749 0.17 18.82 -41.10
N ASN A 750 1.05 17.83 -41.21
CA ASN A 750 2.51 17.99 -41.10
C ASN A 750 3.18 18.14 -42.48
#